data_AF-A0A8M9PUI7-F1
#
_entry.id   AF-A0A8M9PUI7-F1
#
_cell.length_a   1.000
_cell.length_b   1.000
_cell.length_c   1.000
_cell.angle_alpha   90.00
_cell.angle_beta   90.00
_cell.angle_gamma   90.00
#
_symmetry.space_group_name_H-M   'P 1'
#
loop_
_entity.id
_entity.type
_entity.pdbx_description
1 polymer ?
#
loop_
_entity_poly.entity_id
_entity_poly.type
_entity_poly.pdbx_seq_one_letter_code
_entity_poly.pdbx_strand_id
1 'polypeptide(L)'
;MEQFAVEVKDLSEKLLHRQSHSDLDEVIDSLFKEILTLDEAAKLQDSQLEEIAIQLWNWAVTKRVGTSITEEQKAKVRHVACRLLYSCGPENPSESIVRKQILMASKTGRTWLDCKNSKSADAFLSMAVNSLETLYSRLTSHGDGEDMNTPKGDIEKDLLRILSYQAESAVSQEQHQVAVSCIQRCKEILLRLPKETGYLSLICYNFGVDTYSQGKHEESTFWLSQSYDIGKMNMKYSPGSEMQAKVLRLLATVYLEWDHQKYLEKALQAVSLANKEHMQLSGLYLKIRILVKGCSPDEAVKSGLSELLDCEVPLEVCLSTVKLLVEENREALAFDFLKRVCQHFESSPELGSALLMHIELLLQRDKELLAKQKIEDAITGHYTGKQLASQTLSSLHLLLWDRASKNFEAKNFSEALQWYNYSLSFYKAGELDPNLAKLQRNRSSCFLHLQQLDKAKEAVEEAARIDSANIFTQFNIYKIAILENNAEKAAAALRGIGILAKAPVSSEDRLLVTENAAANLLSLAAQIALEHEQQETAIKALETLCEHSEDVPQTLTALRCLVRLALSTLENISEENRNASLDILLSYLKTALQKLSQVCHIPGQRAEQRSEDANWFRRIAWNSALQCEHSPVRMKDFFLLSFQLSQLCAPDRAVLMGQKTCLLMSAAASLEICRSSDHTEQQTELLTQTLENIQLCKEIWTTIKTSGISSQDKTDSLLLLYEFEARAKLNDPKLETVLESVLELDNIETKLLEVIAVLAMEPPAHYPVLCKKALKIALSLHRKQPQVDLMRCSNCLHSLIQLSLPNGVSEVQPCVLEEVWGYYEEALSLIATATEDFPELEILWLLTRAWNTGILLYSLAQYPEAERWCGLGMSFLRYLGSLQDSYQTQMAGLYSEVLDRLDKAKKNLIIEE
;
A
#
# COMPACT_ATOMS: atom_id res chain seq x y z
N MET A 1 -23.92 -53.72 -48.48
CA MET A 1 -24.57 -52.98 -49.60
C MET A 1 -26.04 -52.71 -49.29
N GLU A 2 -26.89 -53.72 -49.05
CA GLU A 2 -28.30 -53.47 -48.70
C GLU A 2 -28.47 -52.66 -47.41
N GLN A 3 -27.73 -52.99 -46.35
CA GLN A 3 -27.75 -52.25 -45.08
C GLN A 3 -27.37 -50.77 -45.26
N PHE A 4 -26.27 -50.50 -45.99
CA PHE A 4 -25.85 -49.14 -46.37
C PHE A 4 -26.95 -48.37 -47.10
N ALA A 5 -27.61 -49.00 -48.09
CA ALA A 5 -28.67 -48.34 -48.84
C ALA A 5 -29.88 -47.98 -47.96
N VAL A 6 -30.23 -48.83 -46.99
CA VAL A 6 -31.30 -48.58 -46.01
C VAL A 6 -30.93 -47.43 -45.06
N GLU A 7 -29.72 -47.46 -44.51
CA GLU A 7 -29.26 -46.43 -43.56
C GLU A 7 -29.13 -45.05 -44.23
N VAL A 8 -28.58 -44.98 -45.45
CA VAL A 8 -28.50 -43.74 -46.22
C VAL A 8 -29.90 -43.21 -46.56
N LYS A 9 -30.86 -44.07 -46.91
CA LYS A 9 -32.25 -43.69 -47.16
C LYS A 9 -32.88 -43.07 -45.91
N ASP A 10 -32.80 -43.75 -44.77
CA ASP A 10 -33.35 -43.28 -43.49
C ASP A 10 -32.74 -41.94 -43.03
N LEU A 11 -31.40 -41.81 -43.09
CA LEU A 11 -30.71 -40.57 -42.73
C LEU A 11 -31.03 -39.42 -43.69
N SER A 12 -31.17 -39.71 -44.98
CA SER A 12 -31.53 -38.69 -45.99
C SER A 12 -32.97 -38.19 -45.80
N GLU A 13 -33.92 -39.08 -45.52
CA GLU A 13 -35.30 -38.70 -45.21
C GLU A 13 -35.37 -37.83 -43.94
N LYS A 14 -34.61 -38.19 -42.90
CA LYS A 14 -34.50 -37.38 -41.67
C LYS A 14 -34.00 -35.96 -41.95
N LEU A 15 -33.04 -35.81 -42.86
CA LEU A 15 -32.49 -34.50 -43.24
C LEU A 15 -33.46 -33.70 -44.12
N LEU A 16 -34.17 -34.35 -45.03
CA LEU A 16 -35.07 -33.70 -46.01
C LEU A 16 -36.44 -33.32 -45.41
N HIS A 17 -36.92 -34.00 -44.37
CA HIS A 17 -38.27 -33.79 -43.82
C HIS A 17 -38.34 -33.00 -42.49
N ARG A 18 -37.23 -32.66 -41.84
CA ARG A 18 -37.26 -31.93 -40.56
C ARG A 18 -37.46 -30.42 -40.70
N GLN A 19 -38.38 -29.89 -39.88
CA GLN A 19 -38.60 -28.45 -39.65
C GLN A 19 -37.85 -27.90 -38.41
N SER A 20 -37.23 -28.76 -37.58
CA SER A 20 -36.59 -28.37 -36.30
C SER A 20 -35.06 -28.51 -36.32
N HIS A 21 -34.36 -27.46 -35.92
CA HIS A 21 -32.90 -27.29 -36.03
C HIS A 21 -32.02 -28.11 -35.07
N SER A 22 -32.58 -28.75 -34.04
CA SER A 22 -31.82 -29.20 -32.85
C SER A 22 -30.96 -30.46 -33.01
N ASP A 23 -30.87 -31.05 -34.20
CA ASP A 23 -30.25 -32.38 -34.42
C ASP A 23 -29.55 -32.50 -35.79
N LEU A 24 -29.43 -31.38 -36.51
CA LEU A 24 -28.93 -31.38 -37.88
C LEU A 24 -27.47 -31.87 -37.95
N ASP A 25 -26.67 -31.55 -36.94
CA ASP A 25 -25.26 -31.93 -36.89
C ASP A 25 -25.08 -33.46 -36.81
N GLU A 26 -25.80 -34.12 -35.89
CA GLU A 26 -25.72 -35.59 -35.71
C GLU A 26 -26.18 -36.36 -36.94
N VAL A 27 -27.24 -35.90 -37.61
CA VAL A 27 -27.75 -36.53 -38.83
C VAL A 27 -26.75 -36.35 -39.98
N ILE A 28 -26.18 -35.15 -40.16
CA ILE A 28 -25.19 -34.87 -41.20
C ILE A 28 -23.91 -35.68 -40.97
N ASP A 29 -23.44 -35.77 -39.72
CA ASP A 29 -22.23 -36.52 -39.37
C ASP A 29 -22.41 -38.02 -39.51
N SER A 30 -23.58 -38.55 -39.15
CA SER A 30 -23.91 -39.96 -39.36
C SER A 30 -23.95 -40.28 -40.85
N LEU A 31 -24.62 -39.44 -41.65
CA LEU A 31 -24.71 -39.61 -43.10
C LEU A 31 -23.31 -39.51 -43.75
N PHE A 32 -22.47 -38.60 -43.26
CA PHE A 32 -21.09 -38.44 -43.72
C PHE A 32 -20.21 -39.64 -43.34
N LYS A 33 -20.37 -40.22 -42.15
CA LYS A 33 -19.64 -41.44 -41.75
C LYS A 33 -20.04 -42.63 -42.62
N GLU A 34 -21.33 -42.81 -42.87
CA GLU A 34 -21.79 -43.92 -43.71
C GLU A 34 -21.22 -43.85 -45.12
N ILE A 35 -21.22 -42.68 -45.78
CA ILE A 35 -20.65 -42.56 -47.14
C ILE A 35 -19.13 -42.79 -47.20
N LEU A 36 -18.41 -42.58 -46.09
CA LEU A 36 -16.98 -42.88 -46.01
C LEU A 36 -16.70 -44.38 -45.93
N THR A 37 -17.67 -45.21 -45.55
CA THR A 37 -17.52 -46.69 -45.55
C THR A 37 -17.69 -47.30 -46.94
N LEU A 38 -18.30 -46.57 -47.88
CA LEU A 38 -18.50 -47.01 -49.25
C LEU A 38 -17.16 -47.02 -50.02
N ASP A 39 -16.79 -48.18 -50.55
CA ASP A 39 -15.62 -48.34 -51.40
C ASP A 39 -15.77 -47.50 -52.69
N GLU A 40 -14.69 -46.85 -53.13
CA GLU A 40 -14.70 -45.96 -54.30
C GLU A 40 -15.06 -46.69 -55.59
N ALA A 41 -14.80 -48.00 -55.65
CA ALA A 41 -15.14 -48.86 -56.77
C ALA A 41 -16.60 -49.38 -56.73
N ALA A 42 -17.36 -49.13 -55.65
CA ALA A 42 -18.69 -49.68 -55.49
C ALA A 42 -19.70 -49.04 -56.46
N LYS A 43 -20.29 -49.87 -57.33
CA LYS A 43 -21.39 -49.50 -58.21
C LYS A 43 -22.73 -49.90 -57.57
N LEU A 44 -23.55 -48.90 -57.28
CA LEU A 44 -24.88 -49.03 -56.70
C LEU A 44 -25.92 -48.80 -57.79
N GLN A 45 -26.41 -49.84 -58.45
CA GLN A 45 -27.47 -49.69 -59.45
C GLN A 45 -28.85 -49.52 -58.79
N ASP A 46 -29.04 -48.45 -58.00
CA ASP A 46 -30.30 -48.11 -57.32
C ASP A 46 -30.77 -46.71 -57.73
N SER A 47 -31.83 -46.66 -58.54
CA SER A 47 -32.45 -45.40 -58.99
C SER A 47 -32.94 -44.52 -57.84
N GLN A 48 -33.32 -45.11 -56.70
CA GLN A 48 -33.74 -44.33 -55.54
C GLN A 48 -32.56 -43.61 -54.89
N LEU A 49 -31.38 -44.24 -54.86
CA LEU A 49 -30.17 -43.59 -54.34
C LEU A 49 -29.70 -42.46 -55.24
N GLU A 50 -29.86 -42.58 -56.56
CA GLU A 50 -29.62 -41.47 -57.49
C GLU A 50 -30.56 -40.28 -57.21
N GLU A 51 -31.84 -40.55 -56.98
CA GLU A 51 -32.81 -39.51 -56.64
C GLU A 51 -32.45 -38.82 -55.31
N ILE A 52 -32.06 -39.59 -54.29
CA ILE A 52 -31.60 -39.08 -53.00
C ILE A 52 -30.35 -38.22 -53.15
N ALA A 53 -29.37 -38.64 -53.96
CA ALA A 53 -28.18 -37.85 -54.24
C ALA A 53 -28.54 -36.46 -54.79
N ILE A 54 -29.50 -36.39 -55.72
CA ILE A 54 -29.98 -35.14 -56.30
C ILE A 54 -30.75 -34.30 -55.26
N GLN A 55 -31.57 -34.93 -54.42
CA GLN A 55 -32.32 -34.24 -53.38
C GLN A 55 -31.39 -33.63 -52.32
N LEU A 56 -30.41 -34.39 -51.83
CA LEU A 56 -29.36 -33.91 -50.91
C LEU A 56 -28.54 -32.78 -51.52
N TRP A 57 -28.19 -32.90 -52.80
CA TRP A 57 -27.49 -31.83 -53.52
C TRP A 57 -28.29 -30.53 -53.54
N ASN A 58 -29.55 -30.61 -53.95
CA ASN A 58 -30.43 -29.45 -54.01
C ASN A 58 -30.64 -28.84 -52.62
N TRP A 59 -30.81 -29.68 -51.60
CA TRP A 59 -30.89 -29.23 -50.21
C TRP A 59 -29.65 -28.42 -49.80
N ALA A 60 -28.45 -28.95 -50.00
CA ALA A 60 -27.19 -28.28 -49.64
C ALA A 60 -26.86 -27.02 -50.48
N VAL A 61 -27.48 -26.86 -51.65
CA VAL A 61 -27.28 -25.70 -52.53
C VAL A 61 -28.32 -24.60 -52.31
N THR A 62 -29.52 -24.94 -51.84
CA THR A 62 -30.59 -23.95 -51.68
C THR A 62 -30.25 -22.88 -50.63
N LYS A 63 -30.52 -21.62 -50.99
CA LYS A 63 -30.38 -20.46 -50.07
C LYS A 63 -31.21 -20.59 -48.79
N ARG A 64 -32.22 -21.48 -48.76
CA ARG A 64 -33.08 -21.72 -47.60
C ARG A 64 -32.34 -22.30 -46.40
N VAL A 65 -31.17 -22.93 -46.61
CA VAL A 65 -30.32 -23.44 -45.53
C VAL A 65 -29.32 -22.37 -45.04
N GLY A 66 -29.32 -21.18 -45.65
CA GLY A 66 -28.25 -20.15 -45.60
C GLY A 66 -27.96 -19.46 -44.26
N THR A 67 -28.50 -19.94 -43.14
CA THR A 67 -28.06 -19.62 -41.77
C THR A 67 -28.10 -20.82 -40.82
N SER A 68 -28.51 -22.00 -41.31
CA SER A 68 -28.92 -23.15 -40.48
C SER A 68 -27.84 -24.21 -40.31
N ILE A 69 -26.83 -24.23 -41.19
CA ILE A 69 -25.72 -25.18 -41.16
C ILE A 69 -24.40 -24.44 -41.41
N THR A 70 -23.31 -24.98 -40.86
CA THR A 70 -21.95 -24.48 -41.11
C THR A 70 -21.50 -24.79 -42.54
N GLU A 71 -20.50 -24.07 -43.06
CA GLU A 71 -19.93 -24.40 -44.38
C GLU A 71 -19.32 -25.81 -44.40
N GLU A 72 -18.80 -26.30 -43.26
CA GLU A 72 -18.30 -27.67 -43.13
C GLU A 72 -19.44 -28.71 -43.24
N GLN A 73 -20.57 -28.48 -42.55
CA GLN A 73 -21.76 -29.34 -42.66
C GLN A 73 -22.28 -29.37 -44.10
N LYS A 74 -22.29 -28.23 -44.78
CA LYS A 74 -22.64 -28.13 -46.19
C LYS A 74 -21.66 -28.88 -47.09
N ALA A 75 -20.36 -28.84 -46.77
CA ALA A 75 -19.34 -29.63 -47.46
C ALA A 75 -19.58 -31.14 -47.28
N LYS A 76 -19.92 -31.59 -46.06
CA LYS A 76 -20.28 -32.98 -45.75
C LYS A 76 -21.49 -33.46 -46.55
N VAL A 77 -22.58 -32.69 -46.60
CA VAL A 77 -23.77 -33.09 -47.38
C VAL A 77 -23.48 -33.11 -48.89
N ARG A 78 -22.73 -32.15 -49.41
CA ARG A 78 -22.27 -32.15 -50.82
C ARG A 78 -21.38 -33.35 -51.13
N HIS A 79 -20.48 -33.71 -50.21
CA HIS A 79 -19.64 -34.90 -50.29
C HIS A 79 -20.49 -36.16 -50.46
N VAL A 80 -21.49 -36.34 -49.58
CA VAL A 80 -22.41 -37.48 -49.62
C VAL A 80 -23.13 -37.54 -50.96
N ALA A 81 -23.80 -36.44 -51.34
CA ALA A 81 -24.55 -36.34 -52.58
C ALA A 81 -23.68 -36.66 -53.81
N CYS A 82 -22.45 -36.13 -53.85
CA CYS A 82 -21.53 -36.36 -54.96
C CYS A 82 -21.06 -37.81 -55.03
N ARG A 83 -20.68 -38.43 -53.91
CA ARG A 83 -20.26 -39.84 -53.92
C ARG A 83 -21.40 -40.77 -54.33
N LEU A 84 -22.61 -40.57 -53.79
CA LEU A 84 -23.79 -41.35 -54.19
C LEU A 84 -24.06 -41.26 -55.69
N LEU A 85 -23.99 -40.05 -56.28
CA LEU A 85 -24.22 -39.89 -57.73
C LEU A 85 -23.18 -40.66 -58.57
N TYR A 86 -21.91 -40.65 -58.17
CA TYR A 86 -20.85 -41.38 -58.90
C TYR A 86 -20.97 -42.90 -58.76
N SER A 87 -21.38 -43.39 -57.58
CA SER A 87 -21.64 -44.81 -57.35
C SER A 87 -22.88 -45.30 -58.10
N CYS A 88 -23.89 -44.45 -58.31
CA CYS A 88 -25.11 -44.81 -59.04
C CYS A 88 -24.98 -44.70 -60.57
N GLY A 89 -23.93 -44.05 -61.07
CA GLY A 89 -23.78 -43.79 -62.51
C GLY A 89 -23.57 -45.09 -63.33
N PRO A 90 -24.26 -45.22 -64.49
CA PRO A 90 -24.06 -46.36 -65.40
C PRO A 90 -22.61 -46.40 -65.91
N GLU A 91 -22.14 -47.56 -66.39
CA GLU A 91 -20.77 -47.70 -66.92
C GLU A 91 -20.45 -46.70 -68.03
N ASN A 92 -21.46 -46.37 -68.87
CA ASN A 92 -21.38 -45.34 -69.89
C ASN A 92 -22.42 -44.23 -69.62
N PRO A 93 -22.08 -43.22 -68.80
CA PRO A 93 -23.00 -42.13 -68.51
C PRO A 93 -23.26 -41.26 -69.74
N SER A 94 -24.52 -40.87 -69.92
CA SER A 94 -24.92 -39.87 -70.93
C SER A 94 -24.24 -38.53 -70.61
N GLU A 95 -24.12 -37.65 -71.61
CA GLU A 95 -23.54 -36.31 -71.43
C GLU A 95 -24.19 -35.55 -70.27
N SER A 96 -25.53 -35.66 -70.14
CA SER A 96 -26.28 -35.02 -69.06
C SER A 96 -25.84 -35.47 -67.67
N ILE A 97 -25.55 -36.78 -67.50
CA ILE A 97 -25.08 -37.36 -66.24
C ILE A 97 -23.64 -36.91 -65.97
N VAL A 98 -22.78 -36.95 -66.98
CA VAL A 98 -21.38 -36.49 -66.86
C VAL A 98 -21.34 -35.01 -66.46
N ARG A 99 -22.21 -34.16 -67.01
CA ARG A 99 -22.32 -32.74 -66.61
C ARG A 99 -22.74 -32.56 -65.16
N LYS A 100 -23.72 -33.35 -64.69
CA LYS A 100 -24.12 -33.34 -63.27
C LYS A 100 -22.97 -33.79 -62.37
N GLN A 101 -22.26 -34.84 -62.76
CA GLN A 101 -21.08 -35.34 -62.07
C GLN A 101 -19.98 -34.26 -61.96
N ILE A 102 -19.63 -33.60 -63.07
CA ILE A 102 -18.67 -32.48 -63.08
C ILE A 102 -19.12 -31.34 -62.17
N LEU A 103 -20.38 -30.92 -62.27
CA LEU A 103 -20.93 -29.84 -61.45
C LEU A 103 -20.84 -30.20 -59.97
N MET A 104 -21.28 -31.40 -59.59
CA MET A 104 -21.31 -31.84 -58.20
C MET A 104 -19.90 -32.01 -57.64
N ALA A 105 -19.00 -32.64 -58.39
CA ALA A 105 -17.62 -32.86 -57.96
C ALA A 105 -16.83 -31.56 -57.86
N SER A 106 -16.91 -30.67 -58.87
CA SER A 106 -16.22 -29.37 -58.84
C SER A 106 -16.65 -28.48 -57.68
N LYS A 107 -17.96 -28.39 -57.43
CA LYS A 107 -18.53 -27.59 -56.35
C LYS A 107 -18.28 -28.22 -54.99
N THR A 108 -18.30 -29.55 -54.86
CA THR A 108 -17.94 -30.25 -53.61
C THR A 108 -16.49 -30.01 -53.26
N GLY A 109 -15.57 -30.22 -54.22
CA GLY A 109 -14.15 -29.94 -54.04
C GLY A 109 -13.89 -28.48 -53.65
N ARG A 110 -14.55 -27.51 -54.32
CA ARG A 110 -14.44 -26.10 -53.94
C ARG A 110 -14.92 -25.82 -52.52
N THR A 111 -16.03 -26.43 -52.10
CA THR A 111 -16.58 -26.21 -50.74
C THR A 111 -15.62 -26.73 -49.67
N TRP A 112 -14.96 -27.87 -49.93
CA TRP A 112 -13.92 -28.38 -49.02
C TRP A 112 -12.70 -27.47 -48.95
N LEU A 113 -12.28 -26.86 -50.07
CA LEU A 113 -11.22 -25.83 -50.07
C LEU A 113 -11.63 -24.58 -49.29
N ASP A 114 -12.87 -24.11 -49.45
CA ASP A 114 -13.40 -22.97 -48.67
C ASP A 114 -13.41 -23.28 -47.16
N CYS A 115 -13.58 -24.55 -46.78
CA CYS A 115 -13.47 -25.05 -45.40
C CYS A 115 -12.02 -25.33 -44.96
N LYS A 116 -11.02 -24.99 -45.78
CA LYS A 116 -9.59 -25.28 -45.54
C LYS A 116 -9.27 -26.77 -45.35
N ASN A 117 -10.08 -27.67 -45.90
CA ASN A 117 -9.85 -29.12 -45.87
C ASN A 117 -9.51 -29.65 -47.27
N SER A 118 -8.28 -29.38 -47.68
CA SER A 118 -7.76 -29.65 -49.01
C SER A 118 -7.66 -31.14 -49.32
N LYS A 119 -7.36 -31.97 -48.31
CA LYS A 119 -7.34 -33.44 -48.45
C LYS A 119 -8.71 -33.98 -48.87
N SER A 120 -9.78 -33.48 -48.27
CA SER A 120 -11.14 -33.88 -48.65
C SER A 120 -11.58 -33.34 -50.01
N ALA A 121 -10.95 -32.27 -50.51
CA ALA A 121 -11.24 -31.72 -51.83
C ALA A 121 -10.64 -32.55 -52.98
N ASP A 122 -9.42 -33.08 -52.81
CA ASP A 122 -8.62 -33.69 -53.88
C ASP A 122 -9.34 -34.78 -54.67
N ALA A 123 -10.04 -35.69 -53.98
CA ALA A 123 -10.75 -36.78 -54.61
C ALA A 123 -11.82 -36.24 -55.58
N PHE A 124 -12.64 -35.27 -55.13
CA PHE A 124 -13.68 -34.68 -55.96
C PHE A 124 -13.12 -33.85 -57.11
N LEU A 125 -12.04 -33.10 -56.87
CA LEU A 125 -11.40 -32.33 -57.93
C LEU A 125 -10.82 -33.26 -59.00
N SER A 126 -10.20 -34.38 -58.61
CA SER A 126 -9.69 -35.40 -59.52
C SER A 126 -10.81 -36.10 -60.30
N MET A 127 -11.91 -36.45 -59.62
CA MET A 127 -13.12 -36.99 -60.27
C MET A 127 -13.67 -36.02 -61.32
N ALA A 128 -13.71 -34.73 -61.01
CA ALA A 128 -14.22 -33.71 -61.94
C ALA A 128 -13.29 -33.49 -63.14
N VAL A 129 -11.95 -33.51 -62.94
CA VAL A 129 -10.97 -33.49 -64.04
C VAL A 129 -11.13 -34.71 -64.94
N ASN A 130 -11.21 -35.91 -64.38
CA ASN A 130 -11.39 -37.14 -65.16
C ASN A 130 -12.69 -37.11 -65.99
N SER A 131 -13.79 -36.63 -65.40
CA SER A 131 -15.07 -36.47 -66.10
C SER A 131 -14.99 -35.41 -67.21
N LEU A 132 -14.31 -34.28 -66.98
CA LEU A 132 -14.10 -33.25 -68.01
C LEU A 132 -13.19 -33.73 -69.16
N GLU A 133 -12.13 -34.46 -68.85
CA GLU A 133 -11.24 -35.05 -69.85
C GLU A 133 -11.96 -36.10 -70.70
N THR A 134 -12.82 -36.90 -70.08
CA THR A 134 -13.68 -37.85 -70.80
C THR A 134 -14.69 -37.13 -71.70
N LEU A 135 -15.27 -36.03 -71.23
CA LEU A 135 -16.18 -35.21 -72.03
C LEU A 135 -15.45 -34.54 -73.20
N TYR A 136 -14.25 -34.02 -72.95
CA TYR A 136 -13.40 -33.40 -73.96
C TYR A 136 -12.93 -34.42 -75.00
N SER A 137 -12.53 -35.63 -74.58
CA SER A 137 -12.09 -36.69 -75.50
C SER A 137 -13.24 -37.12 -76.43
N ARG A 138 -14.46 -37.28 -75.89
CA ARG A 138 -15.68 -37.56 -76.68
C ARG A 138 -15.97 -36.47 -77.73
N LEU A 139 -15.77 -35.19 -77.38
CA LEU A 139 -15.92 -34.08 -78.32
C LEU A 139 -14.84 -34.07 -79.41
N THR A 140 -13.63 -34.53 -79.11
CA THR A 140 -12.55 -34.62 -80.10
C THR A 140 -12.61 -35.89 -80.95
N SER A 141 -13.21 -36.98 -80.46
CA SER A 141 -13.29 -38.27 -81.18
C SER A 141 -14.50 -38.37 -82.11
N HIS A 142 -15.57 -37.62 -81.85
CA HIS A 142 -16.74 -37.57 -82.73
C HIS A 142 -16.72 -36.31 -83.59
N GLY A 143 -16.25 -36.45 -84.83
CA GLY A 143 -16.59 -35.52 -85.89
C GLY A 143 -18.05 -35.71 -86.28
N ASP A 144 -18.86 -34.65 -86.15
CA ASP A 144 -20.21 -34.51 -86.73
C ASP A 144 -21.29 -35.51 -86.27
N GLY A 145 -21.46 -35.71 -84.96
CA GLY A 145 -22.60 -36.44 -84.38
C GLY A 145 -23.54 -35.54 -83.58
N GLU A 146 -24.78 -35.41 -84.03
CA GLU A 146 -25.89 -34.64 -83.44
C GLU A 146 -26.18 -35.08 -81.98
N ASP A 147 -25.70 -34.29 -81.01
CA ASP A 147 -26.31 -34.07 -79.67
C ASP A 147 -25.40 -33.30 -78.67
N MET A 148 -24.17 -32.91 -79.05
CA MET A 148 -23.25 -32.19 -78.15
C MET A 148 -23.44 -30.66 -78.21
N ASN A 149 -24.24 -30.09 -77.30
CA ASN A 149 -24.64 -28.68 -77.30
C ASN A 149 -23.66 -27.67 -76.65
N THR A 150 -22.40 -28.02 -76.37
CA THR A 150 -21.48 -27.11 -75.65
C THR A 150 -20.17 -26.87 -76.40
N PRO A 151 -19.79 -25.60 -76.61
CA PRO A 151 -18.54 -25.28 -77.27
C PRO A 151 -17.36 -25.77 -76.44
N LYS A 152 -16.37 -26.35 -77.13
CA LYS A 152 -15.09 -26.81 -76.57
C LYS A 152 -14.47 -25.85 -75.55
N GLY A 153 -14.61 -24.54 -75.78
CA GLY A 153 -14.11 -23.49 -74.88
C GLY A 153 -14.74 -23.48 -73.48
N ASP A 154 -15.99 -23.90 -73.32
CA ASP A 154 -16.63 -23.95 -71.99
C ASP A 154 -16.07 -25.10 -71.15
N ILE A 155 -15.78 -26.24 -71.78
CA ILE A 155 -15.15 -27.39 -71.11
C ILE A 155 -13.71 -27.08 -70.74
N GLU A 156 -12.97 -26.42 -71.63
CA GLU A 156 -11.63 -25.93 -71.33
C GLU A 156 -11.66 -24.92 -70.17
N LYS A 157 -12.68 -24.07 -70.09
CA LYS A 157 -12.86 -23.09 -69.03
C LYS A 157 -13.14 -23.76 -67.68
N ASP A 158 -14.02 -24.76 -67.67
CA ASP A 158 -14.30 -25.52 -66.46
C ASP A 158 -13.08 -26.35 -66.04
N LEU A 159 -12.36 -26.94 -66.99
CA LEU A 159 -11.10 -27.65 -66.72
C LEU A 159 -10.05 -26.71 -66.10
N LEU A 160 -9.89 -25.51 -66.64
CA LEU A 160 -8.99 -24.49 -66.09
C LEU A 160 -9.37 -24.14 -64.64
N ARG A 161 -10.66 -23.97 -64.34
CA ARG A 161 -11.12 -23.70 -62.97
C ARG A 161 -10.81 -24.84 -62.01
N ILE A 162 -11.09 -26.08 -62.41
CA ILE A 162 -10.86 -27.23 -61.52
C ILE A 162 -9.37 -27.49 -61.33
N LEU A 163 -8.55 -27.35 -62.38
CA LEU A 163 -7.09 -27.40 -62.26
C LEU A 163 -6.57 -26.30 -61.33
N SER A 164 -7.15 -25.09 -61.36
CA SER A 164 -6.78 -24.02 -60.42
C SER A 164 -7.13 -24.36 -58.97
N TYR A 165 -8.23 -25.09 -58.73
CA TYR A 165 -8.58 -25.61 -57.41
C TYR A 165 -7.67 -26.76 -56.98
N GLN A 166 -7.26 -27.64 -57.89
CA GLN A 166 -6.24 -28.66 -57.58
C GLN A 166 -4.91 -28.01 -57.21
N ALA A 167 -4.54 -26.92 -57.89
CA ALA A 167 -3.35 -26.15 -57.53
C ALA A 167 -3.49 -25.51 -56.13
N GLU A 168 -4.64 -24.92 -55.81
CA GLU A 168 -4.92 -24.35 -54.48
C GLU A 168 -4.85 -25.42 -53.38
N SER A 169 -5.44 -26.58 -53.64
CA SER A 169 -5.32 -27.76 -52.78
C SER A 169 -3.86 -28.17 -52.58
N ALA A 170 -3.09 -28.30 -53.66
CA ALA A 170 -1.70 -28.68 -53.62
C ALA A 170 -0.82 -27.65 -52.87
N VAL A 171 -1.05 -26.34 -53.05
CA VAL A 171 -0.34 -25.28 -52.29
C VAL A 171 -0.63 -25.40 -50.80
N SER A 172 -1.90 -25.55 -50.43
CA SER A 172 -2.29 -25.70 -49.01
C SER A 172 -1.81 -27.00 -48.35
N GLN A 173 -1.50 -28.02 -49.16
CA GLN A 173 -0.92 -29.30 -48.71
C GLN A 173 0.60 -29.36 -48.90
N GLU A 174 1.24 -28.24 -49.24
CA GLU A 174 2.70 -28.13 -49.42
C GLU A 174 3.27 -29.00 -50.56
N GLN A 175 2.43 -29.38 -51.52
CA GLN A 175 2.81 -30.16 -52.70
C GLN A 175 3.17 -29.23 -53.86
N HIS A 176 4.27 -28.49 -53.71
CA HIS A 176 4.67 -27.43 -54.66
C HIS A 176 4.69 -27.91 -56.13
N GLN A 177 5.33 -29.06 -56.40
CA GLN A 177 5.46 -29.58 -57.76
C GLN A 177 4.11 -29.94 -58.41
N VAL A 178 3.15 -30.42 -57.60
CA VAL A 178 1.80 -30.74 -58.07
C VAL A 178 1.07 -29.45 -58.44
N ALA A 179 1.13 -28.43 -57.58
CA ALA A 179 0.56 -27.13 -57.88
C ALA A 179 1.16 -26.51 -59.14
N VAL A 180 2.48 -26.58 -59.31
CA VAL A 180 3.20 -26.10 -60.50
C VAL A 180 2.68 -26.80 -61.76
N SER A 181 2.53 -28.12 -61.72
CA SER A 181 2.00 -28.91 -62.84
C SER A 181 0.57 -28.49 -63.20
N CYS A 182 -0.31 -28.33 -62.22
CA CYS A 182 -1.69 -27.88 -62.42
C CYS A 182 -1.74 -26.49 -63.08
N ILE A 183 -0.94 -25.53 -62.60
CA ILE A 183 -0.90 -24.17 -63.17
C ILE A 183 -0.25 -24.15 -64.55
N GLN A 184 0.78 -24.95 -64.81
CA GLN A 184 1.36 -25.07 -66.14
C GLN A 184 0.32 -25.57 -67.15
N ARG A 185 -0.50 -26.55 -66.76
CA ARG A 185 -1.62 -27.03 -67.56
C ARG A 185 -2.71 -25.96 -67.76
N CYS A 186 -2.99 -25.16 -66.73
CA CYS A 186 -3.87 -23.99 -66.88
C CYS A 186 -3.34 -22.98 -67.90
N LYS A 187 -2.02 -22.72 -67.92
CA LYS A 187 -1.38 -21.80 -68.87
C LYS A 187 -1.49 -22.27 -70.32
N GLU A 188 -1.39 -23.58 -70.56
CA GLU A 188 -1.58 -24.17 -71.90
C GLU A 188 -3.03 -23.99 -72.40
N ILE A 189 -4.00 -24.13 -71.50
CA ILE A 189 -5.42 -23.86 -71.79
C ILE A 189 -5.64 -22.36 -72.01
N LEU A 190 -4.96 -21.50 -71.24
CA LEU A 190 -5.11 -20.05 -71.29
C LEU A 190 -4.78 -19.45 -72.68
N LEU A 191 -3.89 -20.09 -73.44
CA LEU A 191 -3.61 -19.70 -74.84
C LEU A 191 -4.87 -19.73 -75.72
N ARG A 192 -5.84 -20.60 -75.41
CA ARG A 192 -7.13 -20.71 -76.10
C ARG A 192 -8.23 -19.91 -75.40
N LEU A 193 -8.06 -19.59 -74.11
CA LEU A 193 -9.01 -18.86 -73.28
C LEU A 193 -8.43 -17.58 -72.66
N PRO A 194 -8.03 -16.58 -73.48
CA PRO A 194 -7.37 -15.36 -72.99
C PRO A 194 -8.23 -14.54 -72.01
N LYS A 195 -9.55 -14.72 -71.99
CA LYS A 195 -10.45 -14.04 -71.04
C LYS A 195 -10.20 -14.43 -69.58
N GLU A 196 -9.60 -15.61 -69.33
CA GLU A 196 -9.35 -16.12 -67.98
C GLU A 196 -7.98 -15.68 -67.43
N THR A 197 -7.24 -14.82 -68.16
CA THR A 197 -5.87 -14.38 -67.79
C THR A 197 -5.85 -13.71 -66.42
N GLY A 198 -6.76 -12.76 -66.18
CA GLY A 198 -6.87 -12.07 -64.91
C GLY A 198 -7.19 -13.01 -63.75
N TYR A 199 -8.08 -13.98 -63.96
CA TYR A 199 -8.42 -14.99 -62.96
C TYR A 199 -7.19 -15.80 -62.56
N LEU A 200 -6.49 -16.40 -63.53
CA LEU A 200 -5.33 -17.24 -63.24
C LEU A 200 -4.17 -16.45 -62.62
N SER A 201 -3.96 -15.20 -63.06
CA SER A 201 -2.99 -14.28 -62.46
C SER A 201 -3.29 -14.01 -60.97
N LEU A 202 -4.56 -13.76 -60.61
CA LEU A 202 -4.98 -13.55 -59.23
C LEU A 202 -4.84 -14.81 -58.37
N ILE A 203 -5.13 -15.98 -58.91
CA ILE A 203 -4.90 -17.27 -58.22
C ILE A 203 -3.42 -17.44 -57.86
N CYS A 204 -2.51 -17.23 -58.82
CA CYS A 204 -1.08 -17.29 -58.55
C CYS A 204 -0.62 -16.20 -57.56
N TYR A 205 -1.23 -15.01 -57.57
CA TYR A 205 -0.93 -13.99 -56.56
C TYR A 205 -1.32 -14.47 -55.15
N ASN A 206 -2.51 -15.07 -55.00
CA ASN A 206 -2.95 -15.62 -53.71
C ASN A 206 -2.01 -16.73 -53.23
N PHE A 207 -1.57 -17.64 -54.11
CA PHE A 207 -0.56 -18.64 -53.76
C PHE A 207 0.75 -17.99 -53.29
N GLY A 208 1.15 -16.89 -53.93
CA GLY A 208 2.31 -16.10 -53.53
C GLY A 208 2.16 -15.47 -52.14
N VAL A 209 0.97 -14.96 -51.81
CA VAL A 209 0.63 -14.42 -50.48
C VAL A 209 0.61 -15.53 -49.43
N ASP A 210 -0.03 -16.66 -49.73
CA ASP A 210 -0.16 -17.79 -48.79
C ASP A 210 1.22 -18.37 -48.46
N THR A 211 2.03 -18.65 -49.48
CA THR A 211 3.41 -19.15 -49.29
C THR A 211 4.32 -18.12 -48.62
N TYR A 212 4.12 -16.82 -48.86
CA TYR A 212 4.82 -15.77 -48.11
C TYR A 212 4.45 -15.79 -46.62
N SER A 213 3.16 -15.91 -46.31
CA SER A 213 2.68 -15.98 -44.91
C SER A 213 3.20 -17.22 -44.16
N GLN A 214 3.54 -18.28 -44.90
CA GLN A 214 4.16 -19.50 -44.38
C GLN A 214 5.71 -19.43 -44.30
N GLY A 215 6.33 -18.32 -44.68
CA GLY A 215 7.79 -18.16 -44.71
C GLY A 215 8.51 -18.88 -45.86
N LYS A 216 7.76 -19.41 -46.84
CA LYS A 216 8.30 -20.15 -47.99
C LYS A 216 8.68 -19.19 -49.11
N HIS A 217 9.76 -18.44 -48.91
CA HIS A 217 10.18 -17.38 -49.82
C HIS A 217 10.42 -17.86 -51.26
N GLU A 218 11.06 -19.03 -51.46
CA GLU A 218 11.30 -19.57 -52.79
C GLU A 218 10.00 -19.79 -53.57
N GLU A 219 9.05 -20.51 -52.97
CA GLU A 219 7.75 -20.79 -53.57
C GLU A 219 6.94 -19.50 -53.79
N SER A 220 7.00 -18.57 -52.84
CA SER A 220 6.33 -17.28 -52.96
C SER A 220 6.86 -16.47 -54.14
N THR A 221 8.19 -16.39 -54.31
CA THR A 221 8.77 -15.70 -55.47
C THR A 221 8.38 -16.37 -56.78
N PHE A 222 8.29 -17.70 -56.81
CA PHE A 222 7.81 -18.44 -57.98
C PHE A 222 6.37 -18.06 -58.31
N TRP A 223 5.45 -18.12 -57.34
CA TRP A 223 4.03 -17.85 -57.56
C TRP A 223 3.74 -16.40 -57.95
N LEU A 224 4.43 -15.45 -57.32
CA LEU A 224 4.32 -14.02 -57.67
C LEU A 224 4.89 -13.75 -59.05
N SER A 225 5.99 -14.42 -59.45
CA SER A 225 6.52 -14.34 -60.81
C SER A 225 5.52 -14.91 -61.83
N GLN A 226 4.91 -16.07 -61.54
CA GLN A 226 3.85 -16.64 -62.38
C GLN A 226 2.65 -15.70 -62.48
N SER A 227 2.23 -15.08 -61.39
CA SER A 227 1.12 -14.12 -61.38
C SER A 227 1.39 -12.94 -62.32
N TYR A 228 2.59 -12.36 -62.25
CA TYR A 228 3.00 -11.26 -63.11
C TYR A 228 3.13 -11.69 -64.57
N ASP A 229 3.75 -12.83 -64.86
CA ASP A 229 3.94 -13.32 -66.23
C ASP A 229 2.61 -13.70 -66.89
N ILE A 230 1.72 -14.38 -66.17
CA ILE A 230 0.36 -14.68 -66.64
C ILE A 230 -0.41 -13.39 -66.87
N GLY A 231 -0.37 -12.45 -65.92
CA GLY A 231 -1.02 -11.15 -66.04
C GLY A 231 -0.58 -10.35 -67.28
N LYS A 232 0.62 -10.61 -67.79
CA LYS A 232 1.14 -10.02 -69.03
C LYS A 232 0.83 -10.78 -70.31
N MET A 233 0.37 -12.03 -70.25
CA MET A 233 0.10 -12.84 -71.44
C MET A 233 -0.98 -12.22 -72.34
N ASN A 234 -1.94 -11.49 -71.76
CA ASN A 234 -2.95 -10.76 -72.50
C ASN A 234 -3.31 -9.44 -71.80
N MET A 235 -2.79 -8.33 -72.33
CA MET A 235 -3.03 -6.98 -71.79
C MET A 235 -4.51 -6.63 -71.63
N LYS A 236 -5.37 -7.11 -72.53
CA LYS A 236 -6.81 -6.79 -72.52
C LYS A 236 -7.55 -7.43 -71.33
N TYR A 237 -7.07 -8.57 -70.84
CA TYR A 237 -7.70 -9.34 -69.75
C TYR A 237 -6.77 -9.47 -68.54
N SER A 238 -5.76 -8.61 -68.45
CA SER A 238 -4.87 -8.46 -67.29
C SER A 238 -5.68 -7.97 -66.08
N PRO A 239 -5.29 -8.29 -64.82
CA PRO A 239 -6.00 -7.79 -63.63
C PRO A 239 -5.83 -6.27 -63.40
N GLY A 240 -5.13 -5.55 -64.28
CA GLY A 240 -4.89 -4.11 -64.21
C GLY A 240 -3.50 -3.76 -63.69
N SER A 241 -2.98 -2.61 -64.09
CA SER A 241 -1.62 -2.16 -63.75
C SER A 241 -1.41 -1.98 -62.24
N GLU A 242 -2.44 -1.55 -61.51
CA GLU A 242 -2.41 -1.47 -60.04
C GLU A 242 -2.12 -2.84 -59.41
N MET A 243 -2.82 -3.87 -59.86
CA MET A 243 -2.64 -5.23 -59.36
C MET A 243 -1.29 -5.80 -59.78
N GLN A 244 -0.84 -5.56 -61.02
CA GLN A 244 0.50 -5.96 -61.47
C GLN A 244 1.60 -5.31 -60.63
N ALA A 245 1.47 -4.01 -60.33
CA ALA A 245 2.39 -3.32 -59.43
C ALA A 245 2.34 -3.88 -58.01
N LYS A 246 1.15 -4.25 -57.50
CA LYS A 246 1.00 -4.90 -56.19
C LYS A 246 1.72 -6.25 -56.12
N VAL A 247 1.58 -7.10 -57.14
CA VAL A 247 2.31 -8.37 -57.28
C VAL A 247 3.81 -8.13 -57.22
N LEU A 248 4.31 -7.17 -58.01
CA LEU A 248 5.72 -6.83 -58.10
C LEU A 248 6.29 -6.24 -56.79
N ARG A 249 5.52 -5.42 -56.06
CA ARG A 249 5.93 -4.91 -54.74
C ARG A 249 6.04 -6.04 -53.72
N LEU A 250 5.08 -6.95 -53.68
CA LEU A 250 5.18 -8.13 -52.81
C LEU A 250 6.37 -9.00 -53.20
N LEU A 251 6.60 -9.22 -54.50
CA LEU A 251 7.77 -9.95 -55.00
C LEU A 251 9.09 -9.29 -54.56
N ALA A 252 9.18 -7.96 -54.64
CA ALA A 252 10.34 -7.20 -54.18
C ALA A 252 10.57 -7.35 -52.67
N THR A 253 9.49 -7.29 -51.87
CA THR A 253 9.54 -7.53 -50.41
C THR A 253 10.01 -8.95 -50.10
N VAL A 254 9.47 -9.97 -50.78
CA VAL A 254 9.85 -11.37 -50.57
C VAL A 254 11.32 -11.59 -50.92
N TYR A 255 11.83 -11.01 -52.02
CA TYR A 255 13.27 -11.07 -52.34
C TYR A 255 14.14 -10.43 -51.27
N LEU A 256 13.71 -9.26 -50.76
CA LEU A 256 14.44 -8.56 -49.69
C LEU A 256 14.50 -9.40 -48.40
N GLU A 257 13.40 -10.04 -48.02
CA GLU A 257 13.29 -10.80 -46.77
C GLU A 257 13.89 -12.20 -46.88
N TRP A 258 13.92 -12.79 -48.07
CA TRP A 258 14.56 -14.08 -48.31
C TRP A 258 16.08 -13.99 -48.10
N ASP A 259 16.73 -13.11 -48.85
CA ASP A 259 18.17 -12.84 -48.75
C ASP A 259 18.45 -11.53 -49.47
N HIS A 260 18.52 -10.44 -48.70
CA HIS A 260 18.75 -9.09 -49.22
C HIS A 260 20.09 -8.92 -49.94
N GLN A 261 21.10 -9.77 -49.68
CA GLN A 261 22.39 -9.69 -50.37
C GLN A 261 22.32 -10.43 -51.71
N LYS A 262 21.80 -11.66 -51.70
CA LYS A 262 21.73 -12.51 -52.88
C LYS A 262 20.69 -12.02 -53.90
N TYR A 263 19.57 -11.48 -53.44
CA TYR A 263 18.45 -11.09 -54.30
C TYR A 263 18.25 -9.57 -54.40
N LEU A 264 19.25 -8.78 -54.02
CA LEU A 264 19.19 -7.30 -54.07
C LEU A 264 18.77 -6.78 -55.44
N GLU A 265 19.45 -7.21 -56.50
CA GLU A 265 19.17 -6.77 -57.86
C GLU A 265 17.76 -7.15 -58.30
N LYS A 266 17.30 -8.35 -57.93
CA LYS A 266 15.94 -8.81 -58.24
C LYS A 266 14.88 -7.99 -57.50
N ALA A 267 15.11 -7.67 -56.22
CA ALA A 267 14.24 -6.81 -55.44
C ALA A 267 14.16 -5.40 -56.05
N LEU A 268 15.31 -4.82 -56.43
CA LEU A 268 15.38 -3.50 -57.08
C LEU A 268 14.71 -3.48 -58.45
N GLN A 269 14.88 -4.53 -59.25
CA GLN A 269 14.20 -4.66 -60.54
C GLN A 269 12.69 -4.80 -60.37
N ALA A 270 12.23 -5.66 -59.44
CA ALA A 270 10.82 -5.87 -59.16
C ALA A 270 10.13 -4.58 -58.68
N VAL A 271 10.72 -3.84 -57.74
CA VAL A 271 10.13 -2.56 -57.28
C VAL A 271 10.20 -1.47 -58.35
N SER A 272 11.26 -1.43 -59.16
CA SER A 272 11.37 -0.45 -60.27
C SER A 272 10.32 -0.73 -61.35
N LEU A 273 10.05 -2.01 -61.65
CA LEU A 273 8.95 -2.40 -62.52
C LEU A 273 7.61 -2.04 -61.90
N ALA A 274 7.42 -2.28 -60.59
CA ALA A 274 6.18 -1.93 -59.92
C ALA A 274 5.87 -0.43 -60.02
N ASN A 275 6.88 0.42 -59.81
CA ASN A 275 6.75 1.87 -59.90
C ASN A 275 6.51 2.36 -61.34
N LYS A 276 6.97 1.61 -62.35
CA LYS A 276 6.65 1.87 -63.77
C LYS A 276 5.23 1.45 -64.14
N GLU A 277 4.76 0.30 -63.64
CA GLU A 277 3.41 -0.21 -63.88
C GLU A 277 2.36 0.71 -63.23
N HIS A 278 2.56 1.05 -61.96
CA HIS A 278 1.75 2.03 -61.25
C HIS A 278 2.59 2.67 -60.15
N MET A 279 2.93 3.95 -60.31
CA MET A 279 3.67 4.69 -59.28
C MET A 279 2.81 4.80 -58.01
N GLN A 280 3.38 4.44 -56.86
CA GLN A 280 2.77 4.64 -55.53
C GLN A 280 3.88 4.95 -54.52
N LEU A 281 3.57 5.77 -53.50
CA LEU A 281 4.52 6.18 -52.46
C LEU A 281 5.10 4.98 -51.70
N SER A 282 4.29 3.94 -51.47
CA SER A 282 4.73 2.68 -50.85
C SER A 282 5.82 1.97 -51.66
N GLY A 283 5.80 2.12 -52.99
CA GLY A 283 6.81 1.59 -53.89
C GLY A 283 8.13 2.37 -53.84
N LEU A 284 8.08 3.71 -53.70
CA LEU A 284 9.28 4.52 -53.48
C LEU A 284 9.92 4.24 -52.13
N TYR A 285 9.11 4.16 -51.07
CA TYR A 285 9.58 3.75 -49.74
C TYR A 285 10.22 2.36 -49.76
N LEU A 286 9.57 1.38 -50.42
CA LEU A 286 10.12 0.03 -50.57
C LEU A 286 11.45 0.03 -51.34
N LYS A 287 11.58 0.84 -52.40
CA LYS A 287 12.84 0.99 -53.14
C LYS A 287 13.95 1.51 -52.22
N ILE A 288 13.69 2.52 -51.41
CA ILE A 288 14.65 3.01 -50.41
C ILE A 288 14.97 1.93 -49.38
N ARG A 289 13.96 1.22 -48.85
CA ARG A 289 14.15 0.09 -47.91
C ARG A 289 15.07 -0.98 -48.48
N ILE A 290 14.89 -1.34 -49.75
CA ILE A 290 15.76 -2.31 -50.43
C ILE A 290 17.18 -1.78 -50.57
N LEU A 291 17.36 -0.53 -51.00
CA LEU A 291 18.69 0.08 -51.15
C LEU A 291 19.44 0.16 -49.82
N VAL A 292 18.74 0.58 -48.75
CA VAL A 292 19.33 0.72 -47.41
C VAL A 292 19.71 -0.64 -46.84
N LYS A 293 18.77 -1.60 -46.79
CA LYS A 293 19.03 -2.96 -46.27
C LYS A 293 20.03 -3.75 -47.12
N GLY A 294 20.06 -3.51 -48.42
CA GLY A 294 21.02 -4.11 -49.34
C GLY A 294 22.44 -3.53 -49.23
N CYS A 295 22.71 -2.65 -48.28
CA CYS A 295 24.00 -1.94 -48.15
C CYS A 295 24.43 -1.24 -49.46
N SER A 296 23.48 -0.74 -50.24
CA SER A 296 23.78 -0.02 -51.49
C SER A 296 24.58 1.25 -51.20
N PRO A 297 25.39 1.76 -52.14
CA PRO A 297 26.16 3.00 -51.96
C PRO A 297 25.27 4.19 -51.58
N ASP A 298 25.81 5.11 -50.76
CA ASP A 298 25.09 6.31 -50.29
C ASP A 298 24.46 7.12 -51.44
N GLU A 299 25.13 7.21 -52.59
CA GLU A 299 24.60 7.94 -53.75
C GLU A 299 23.30 7.35 -54.30
N ALA A 300 23.17 6.02 -54.30
CA ALA A 300 21.94 5.35 -54.72
C ALA A 300 20.80 5.63 -53.73
N VAL A 301 21.10 5.57 -52.43
CA VAL A 301 20.13 5.89 -51.37
C VAL A 301 19.71 7.37 -51.47
N LYS A 302 20.65 8.31 -51.60
CA LYS A 302 20.38 9.75 -51.78
C LYS A 302 19.50 10.04 -53.00
N SER A 303 19.70 9.32 -54.10
CA SER A 303 18.84 9.42 -55.29
C SER A 303 17.40 9.02 -54.95
N GLY A 304 17.21 7.87 -54.29
CA GLY A 304 15.88 7.42 -53.85
C GLY A 304 15.22 8.37 -52.84
N LEU A 305 15.99 8.92 -51.90
CA LEU A 305 15.52 9.92 -50.94
C LEU A 305 15.07 11.23 -51.61
N SER A 306 15.78 11.64 -52.67
CA SER A 306 15.40 12.82 -53.45
C SER A 306 14.11 12.57 -54.24
N GLU A 307 14.02 11.41 -54.90
CA GLU A 307 12.80 10.97 -55.60
C GLU A 307 11.59 10.93 -54.67
N LEU A 308 11.76 10.49 -53.41
CA LEU A 308 10.68 10.48 -52.42
C LEU A 308 10.20 11.90 -52.07
N LEU A 309 11.13 12.85 -51.85
CA LEU A 309 10.77 14.25 -51.54
C LEU A 309 10.11 14.96 -52.71
N ASP A 310 10.52 14.66 -53.95
CA ASP A 310 9.95 15.27 -55.15
C ASP A 310 8.48 14.84 -55.39
N CYS A 311 7.98 13.81 -54.70
CA CYS A 311 6.65 13.22 -54.91
C CYS A 311 5.54 13.69 -53.94
N GLU A 312 5.61 14.90 -53.36
CA GLU A 312 4.61 15.44 -52.40
C GLU A 312 4.12 14.40 -51.36
N VAL A 313 5.06 13.71 -50.72
CA VAL A 313 4.76 12.67 -49.73
C VAL A 313 4.24 13.23 -48.40
N PRO A 314 3.37 12.51 -47.67
CA PRO A 314 3.04 12.86 -46.29
C PRO A 314 4.28 12.81 -45.38
N LEU A 315 4.35 13.69 -44.37
CA LEU A 315 5.48 13.79 -43.46
C LEU A 315 5.79 12.44 -42.77
N GLU A 316 4.76 11.67 -42.41
CA GLU A 316 4.90 10.37 -41.76
C GLU A 316 5.77 9.38 -42.57
N VAL A 317 5.65 9.40 -43.90
CA VAL A 317 6.47 8.55 -44.78
C VAL A 317 7.94 8.99 -44.72
N CYS A 318 8.19 10.31 -44.79
CA CYS A 318 9.53 10.86 -44.63
C CYS A 318 10.15 10.49 -43.28
N LEU A 319 9.41 10.65 -42.18
CA LEU A 319 9.89 10.31 -40.83
C LEU A 319 10.13 8.81 -40.67
N SER A 320 9.31 7.96 -41.28
CA SER A 320 9.54 6.52 -41.33
C SER A 320 10.81 6.17 -42.11
N THR A 321 11.11 6.90 -43.19
CA THR A 321 12.37 6.74 -43.93
C THR A 321 13.58 7.20 -43.11
N VAL A 322 13.46 8.29 -42.34
CA VAL A 322 14.52 8.70 -41.40
C VAL A 322 14.79 7.60 -40.37
N LYS A 323 13.74 7.04 -39.75
CA LYS A 323 13.89 5.92 -38.80
C LYS A 323 14.61 4.72 -39.42
N LEU A 324 14.19 4.30 -40.62
CA LEU A 324 14.84 3.23 -41.38
C LEU A 324 16.35 3.51 -41.60
N LEU A 325 16.72 4.73 -41.98
CA LEU A 325 18.14 5.10 -42.18
C LEU A 325 18.93 5.02 -40.86
N VAL A 326 18.33 5.41 -39.74
CA VAL A 326 18.97 5.34 -38.41
C VAL A 326 19.12 3.89 -37.96
N GLU A 327 18.08 3.05 -38.12
CA GLU A 327 18.09 1.63 -37.78
C GLU A 327 19.18 0.87 -38.53
N GLU A 328 19.45 1.25 -39.78
CA GLU A 328 20.45 0.62 -40.63
C GLU A 328 21.82 1.35 -40.58
N ASN A 329 22.07 2.14 -39.53
CA ASN A 329 23.33 2.85 -39.25
C ASN A 329 23.79 3.81 -40.37
N ARG A 330 22.86 4.36 -41.16
CA ARG A 330 23.12 5.37 -42.20
C ARG A 330 22.85 6.79 -41.68
N GLU A 331 23.43 7.11 -40.52
CA GLU A 331 23.11 8.33 -39.77
C GLU A 331 23.35 9.62 -40.54
N ALA A 332 24.46 9.73 -41.27
CA ALA A 332 24.75 10.93 -42.06
C ALA A 332 23.63 11.22 -43.08
N LEU A 333 23.16 10.17 -43.77
CA LEU A 333 22.02 10.26 -44.68
C LEU A 333 20.73 10.60 -43.94
N ALA A 334 20.50 10.03 -42.75
CA ALA A 334 19.32 10.31 -41.95
C ALA A 334 19.25 11.79 -41.55
N PHE A 335 20.35 12.37 -41.05
CA PHE A 335 20.41 13.79 -40.67
C PHE A 335 20.29 14.71 -41.89
N ASP A 336 20.97 14.41 -42.99
CA ASP A 336 20.88 15.19 -44.23
C ASP A 336 19.45 15.16 -44.81
N PHE A 337 18.82 13.99 -44.80
CA PHE A 337 17.44 13.81 -45.26
C PHE A 337 16.47 14.54 -44.34
N LEU A 338 16.59 14.40 -43.03
CA LEU A 338 15.72 15.07 -42.07
C LEU A 338 15.84 16.60 -42.15
N LYS A 339 17.05 17.14 -42.43
CA LYS A 339 17.24 18.56 -42.71
C LYS A 339 16.46 19.00 -43.94
N ARG A 340 16.49 18.22 -45.03
CA ARG A 340 15.71 18.49 -46.25
C ARG A 340 14.20 18.36 -46.01
N VAL A 341 13.76 17.38 -45.21
CA VAL A 341 12.36 17.24 -44.79
C VAL A 341 11.91 18.47 -44.01
N CYS A 342 12.70 18.95 -43.03
CA CYS A 342 12.35 20.17 -42.28
C CYS A 342 12.23 21.41 -43.20
N GLN A 343 13.07 21.51 -44.24
CA GLN A 343 12.98 22.59 -45.24
C GLN A 343 11.74 22.43 -46.13
N HIS A 344 11.46 21.21 -46.59
CA HIS A 344 10.32 20.92 -47.46
C HIS A 344 8.98 21.19 -46.76
N PHE A 345 8.88 20.87 -45.47
CA PHE A 345 7.69 21.06 -44.66
C PHE A 345 7.71 22.38 -43.87
N GLU A 346 8.57 23.34 -44.21
CA GLU A 346 8.76 24.57 -43.42
C GLU A 346 7.47 25.39 -43.23
N SER A 347 6.54 25.30 -44.19
CA SER A 347 5.23 25.96 -44.16
C SER A 347 4.09 25.07 -43.65
N SER A 348 4.36 23.79 -43.33
CA SER A 348 3.35 22.84 -42.86
C SER A 348 3.17 22.93 -41.34
N PRO A 349 1.92 22.83 -40.82
CA PRO A 349 1.69 22.68 -39.38
C PRO A 349 2.32 21.40 -38.82
N GLU A 350 2.61 20.41 -39.66
CA GLU A 350 3.21 19.14 -39.28
C GLU A 350 4.72 19.24 -39.01
N LEU A 351 5.36 20.35 -39.38
CA LEU A 351 6.81 20.59 -39.20
C LEU A 351 7.30 20.24 -37.80
N GLY A 352 6.45 20.48 -36.78
CA GLY A 352 6.78 20.19 -35.38
C GLY A 352 7.21 18.74 -35.16
N SER A 353 6.57 17.77 -35.79
CA SER A 353 6.92 16.35 -35.65
C SER A 353 8.30 16.04 -36.27
N ALA A 354 8.65 16.71 -37.36
CA ALA A 354 9.98 16.59 -37.99
C ALA A 354 11.07 17.21 -37.11
N LEU A 355 10.80 18.39 -36.54
CA LEU A 355 11.72 19.05 -35.61
C LEU A 355 11.93 18.23 -34.34
N LEU A 356 10.86 17.66 -33.77
CA LEU A 356 10.95 16.79 -32.60
C LEU A 356 11.83 15.57 -32.87
N MET A 357 11.61 14.86 -33.98
CA MET A 357 12.47 13.74 -34.37
C MET A 357 13.93 14.17 -34.56
N HIS A 358 14.17 15.37 -35.10
CA HIS A 358 15.51 15.88 -35.29
C HIS A 358 16.21 16.11 -33.94
N ILE A 359 15.51 16.76 -33.00
CA ILE A 359 16.02 16.98 -31.64
C ILE A 359 16.28 15.63 -30.95
N GLU A 360 15.34 14.70 -31.03
CA GLU A 360 15.45 13.38 -30.42
C GLU A 360 16.67 12.61 -30.95
N LEU A 361 16.86 12.56 -32.28
CA LEU A 361 18.01 11.88 -32.89
C LEU A 361 19.35 12.54 -32.54
N LEU A 362 19.40 13.88 -32.46
CA LEU A 362 20.61 14.58 -32.03
C LEU A 362 20.95 14.22 -30.58
N LEU A 363 19.95 14.16 -29.69
CA LEU A 363 20.14 13.79 -28.28
C LEU A 363 20.53 12.32 -28.11
N GLN A 364 19.94 11.41 -28.87
CA GLN A 364 20.29 9.97 -28.85
C GLN A 364 21.73 9.70 -29.29
N ARG A 365 22.33 10.59 -30.09
CA ARG A 365 23.71 10.48 -30.60
C ARG A 365 24.69 11.41 -29.90
N ASP A 366 24.34 11.88 -28.70
CA ASP A 366 25.15 12.79 -27.86
C ASP A 366 25.59 14.08 -28.58
N LYS A 367 24.88 14.52 -29.63
CA LYS A 367 25.11 15.78 -30.34
C LYS A 367 24.39 16.93 -29.65
N GLU A 368 24.64 17.07 -28.36
CA GLU A 368 23.87 17.92 -27.46
C GLU A 368 23.86 19.40 -27.87
N LEU A 369 25.01 19.93 -28.31
CA LEU A 369 25.11 21.33 -28.75
C LEU A 369 24.17 21.64 -29.92
N LEU A 370 24.08 20.73 -30.90
CA LEU A 370 23.20 20.88 -32.05
C LEU A 370 21.73 20.72 -31.64
N ALA A 371 21.43 19.80 -30.71
CA ALA A 371 20.08 19.64 -30.18
C ALA A 371 19.62 20.91 -29.47
N LYS A 372 20.47 21.52 -28.62
CA LYS A 372 20.20 22.80 -27.94
C LYS A 372 19.90 23.91 -28.93
N GLN A 373 20.74 24.09 -29.96
CA GLN A 373 20.49 25.07 -31.03
C GLN A 373 19.14 24.83 -31.73
N LYS A 374 18.80 23.57 -32.02
CA LYS A 374 17.51 23.23 -32.65
C LYS A 374 16.31 23.49 -31.74
N ILE A 375 16.48 23.32 -30.44
CA ILE A 375 15.44 23.66 -29.45
C ILE A 375 15.27 25.18 -29.37
N GLU A 376 16.36 25.95 -29.36
CA GLU A 376 16.31 27.43 -29.40
C GLU A 376 15.63 27.95 -30.67
N ASP A 377 15.93 27.35 -31.83
CA ASP A 377 15.24 27.61 -33.10
C ASP A 377 13.74 27.29 -33.00
N ALA A 378 13.39 26.14 -32.38
CA ALA A 378 12.00 25.72 -32.20
C ALA A 378 11.22 26.64 -31.25
N ILE A 379 11.85 27.11 -30.17
CA ILE A 379 11.27 28.12 -29.25
C ILE A 379 11.00 29.42 -30.03
N THR A 380 11.98 29.91 -30.78
CA THR A 380 11.82 31.13 -31.59
C THR A 380 10.71 30.96 -32.62
N GLY A 381 10.68 29.83 -33.32
CA GLY A 381 9.62 29.47 -34.27
C GLY A 381 8.23 29.43 -33.63
N HIS A 382 8.11 28.87 -32.43
CA HIS A 382 6.84 28.75 -31.71
C HIS A 382 6.13 30.09 -31.53
N TYR A 383 6.88 31.17 -31.28
CA TYR A 383 6.32 32.52 -31.07
C TYR A 383 6.33 33.42 -32.32
N THR A 384 7.03 33.03 -33.39
CA THR A 384 7.15 33.83 -34.63
C THR A 384 6.27 33.33 -35.78
N GLY A 385 5.31 32.43 -35.49
CA GLY A 385 4.29 31.97 -36.44
C GLY A 385 4.35 30.49 -36.81
N LYS A 386 5.36 29.75 -36.32
CA LYS A 386 5.48 28.28 -36.48
C LYS A 386 5.11 27.57 -35.17
N GLN A 387 3.90 27.82 -34.68
CA GLN A 387 3.44 27.27 -33.40
C GLN A 387 3.39 25.74 -33.46
N LEU A 388 4.03 25.08 -32.50
CA LEU A 388 4.02 23.62 -32.39
C LEU A 388 2.64 23.13 -31.96
N ALA A 389 2.14 22.06 -32.58
CA ALA A 389 0.92 21.39 -32.15
C ALA A 389 1.04 20.89 -30.71
N SER A 390 -0.08 20.89 -29.96
CA SER A 390 -0.10 20.52 -28.54
C SER A 390 0.52 19.13 -28.28
N GLN A 391 0.22 18.14 -29.12
CA GLN A 391 0.79 16.79 -28.97
C GLN A 391 2.32 16.78 -29.14
N THR A 392 2.84 17.48 -30.16
CA THR A 392 4.29 17.63 -30.38
C THR A 392 4.95 18.35 -29.22
N LEU A 393 4.29 19.40 -28.70
CA LEU A 393 4.81 20.18 -27.58
C LEU A 393 4.88 19.34 -26.30
N SER A 394 3.85 18.55 -26.00
CA SER A 394 3.84 17.60 -24.88
C SER A 394 4.98 16.58 -25.00
N SER A 395 5.19 15.99 -26.18
CA SER A 395 6.31 15.07 -26.41
C SER A 395 7.67 15.75 -26.26
N LEU A 396 7.80 17.01 -26.69
CA LEU A 396 9.02 17.80 -26.50
C LEU A 396 9.26 18.07 -25.01
N HIS A 397 8.24 18.48 -24.24
CA HIS A 397 8.38 18.66 -22.79
C HIS A 397 8.86 17.39 -22.09
N LEU A 398 8.30 16.22 -22.44
CA LEU A 398 8.73 14.93 -21.89
C LEU A 398 10.21 14.63 -22.20
N LEU A 399 10.65 14.85 -23.44
CA LEU A 399 12.04 14.66 -23.84
C LEU A 399 13.00 15.60 -23.08
N LEU A 400 12.63 16.87 -22.94
CA LEU A 400 13.40 17.86 -22.19
C LEU A 400 13.47 17.52 -20.69
N TRP A 401 12.36 17.08 -20.11
CA TRP A 401 12.30 16.71 -18.69
C TRP A 401 13.04 15.41 -18.39
N ASP A 402 13.00 14.41 -19.27
CA ASP A 402 13.84 13.21 -19.15
C ASP A 402 15.32 13.57 -19.13
N ARG A 403 15.76 14.45 -20.05
CA ARG A 403 17.15 14.94 -20.07
C ARG A 403 17.50 15.75 -18.82
N ALA A 404 16.57 16.58 -18.35
CA ALA A 404 16.75 17.35 -17.12
C ALA A 404 16.85 16.44 -15.88
N SER A 405 16.00 15.42 -15.77
CA SER A 405 15.98 14.46 -14.66
C SER A 405 17.28 13.65 -14.62
N LYS A 406 17.75 13.14 -15.76
CA LYS A 406 19.04 12.42 -15.85
C LYS A 406 20.22 13.29 -15.42
N ASN A 407 20.23 14.57 -15.80
CA ASN A 407 21.26 15.51 -15.34
C ASN A 407 21.14 15.82 -13.84
N PHE A 408 19.91 15.93 -13.32
CA PHE A 408 19.66 16.15 -11.89
C PHE A 408 20.15 14.97 -11.04
N GLU A 409 19.85 13.73 -11.46
CA GLU A 409 20.31 12.50 -10.83
C GLU A 409 21.84 12.37 -10.88
N ALA A 410 22.46 12.78 -12.00
CA ALA A 410 23.91 12.87 -12.14
C ALA A 410 24.55 14.05 -11.37
N LYS A 411 23.76 14.81 -10.57
CA LYS A 411 24.18 16.00 -9.81
C LYS A 411 24.69 17.16 -10.68
N ASN A 412 24.40 17.17 -11.98
CA ASN A 412 24.70 18.26 -12.89
C ASN A 412 23.54 19.27 -12.91
N PHE A 413 23.37 19.99 -11.81
CA PHE A 413 22.19 20.85 -11.58
C PHE A 413 22.11 22.04 -12.53
N SER A 414 23.24 22.60 -12.97
CA SER A 414 23.27 23.69 -13.96
C SER A 414 22.73 23.24 -15.31
N GLU A 415 23.10 22.03 -15.73
CA GLU A 415 22.64 21.46 -16.99
C GLU A 415 21.17 21.05 -16.90
N ALA A 416 20.77 20.39 -15.81
CA ALA A 416 19.38 20.06 -15.53
C ALA A 416 18.47 21.31 -15.60
N LEU A 417 18.93 22.41 -14.97
CA LEU A 417 18.22 23.69 -15.02
C LEU A 417 18.13 24.25 -16.45
N GLN A 418 19.16 24.10 -17.28
CA GLN A 418 19.11 24.54 -18.68
C GLN A 418 18.00 23.81 -19.46
N TRP A 419 17.91 22.48 -19.32
CA TRP A 419 16.84 21.68 -19.94
C TRP A 419 15.45 22.08 -19.45
N TYR A 420 15.29 22.30 -18.14
CA TYR A 420 14.04 22.82 -17.60
C TYR A 420 13.72 24.22 -18.12
N ASN A 421 14.71 25.09 -18.31
CA ASN A 421 14.50 26.43 -18.87
C ASN A 421 14.06 26.37 -20.34
N TYR A 422 14.58 25.44 -21.16
CA TYR A 422 14.04 25.25 -22.52
C TYR A 422 12.58 24.87 -22.51
N SER A 423 12.20 23.96 -21.60
CA SER A 423 10.81 23.55 -21.41
C SER A 423 9.95 24.74 -20.97
N LEU A 424 10.45 25.56 -20.05
CA LEU A 424 9.77 26.75 -19.55
C LEU A 424 9.52 27.77 -20.66
N SER A 425 10.47 27.94 -21.58
CA SER A 425 10.36 28.90 -22.68
C SER A 425 9.16 28.66 -23.61
N PHE A 426 8.57 27.47 -23.62
CA PHE A 426 7.36 27.18 -24.40
C PHE A 426 6.05 27.56 -23.70
N TYR A 427 6.07 27.86 -22.41
CA TYR A 427 4.89 28.32 -21.67
C TYR A 427 4.71 29.83 -21.81
N LYS A 428 3.46 30.28 -21.96
CA LYS A 428 3.14 31.71 -21.99
C LYS A 428 3.15 32.30 -20.59
N ALA A 429 3.51 33.57 -20.49
CA ALA A 429 3.43 34.29 -19.21
C ALA A 429 2.00 34.28 -18.67
N GLY A 430 1.83 33.83 -17.41
CA GLY A 430 0.53 33.75 -16.75
C GLY A 430 -0.25 32.44 -16.95
N GLU A 431 0.29 31.49 -17.71
CA GLU A 431 -0.33 30.17 -17.93
C GLU A 431 -0.53 29.40 -16.60
N LEU A 432 -1.64 28.68 -16.50
CA LEU A 432 -2.06 27.93 -15.31
C LEU A 432 -2.12 26.44 -15.64
N ASP A 433 -0.98 25.85 -15.95
CA ASP A 433 -0.83 24.41 -16.24
C ASP A 433 -0.22 23.69 -15.01
N PRO A 434 -0.81 22.60 -14.49
CA PRO A 434 -0.21 21.78 -13.44
C PRO A 434 1.22 21.28 -13.75
N ASN A 435 1.52 21.02 -15.02
CA ASN A 435 2.86 20.66 -15.49
C ASN A 435 3.84 21.83 -15.38
N LEU A 436 3.38 23.06 -15.57
CA LEU A 436 4.19 24.25 -15.31
C LEU A 436 4.52 24.37 -13.82
N ALA A 437 3.57 24.09 -12.91
CA ALA A 437 3.86 24.05 -11.48
C ALA A 437 4.88 22.96 -11.12
N LYS A 438 4.81 21.78 -11.76
CA LYS A 438 5.84 20.73 -11.62
C LYS A 438 7.21 21.17 -12.14
N LEU A 439 7.25 21.81 -13.29
CA LEU A 439 8.48 22.36 -13.86
C LEU A 439 9.12 23.40 -12.93
N GLN A 440 8.33 24.32 -12.39
CA GLN A 440 8.81 25.34 -11.47
C GLN A 440 9.35 24.75 -10.16
N ARG A 441 8.70 23.70 -9.62
CA ARG A 441 9.23 22.94 -8.47
C ARG A 441 10.59 22.29 -8.79
N ASN A 442 10.74 21.70 -9.97
CA ASN A 442 12.01 21.08 -10.39
C ASN A 442 13.11 22.13 -10.59
N ARG A 443 12.79 23.29 -11.17
CA ARG A 443 13.71 24.43 -11.30
C ARG A 443 14.14 24.94 -9.93
N SER A 444 13.20 25.09 -8.99
CA SER A 444 13.50 25.46 -7.60
C SER A 444 14.50 24.48 -6.97
N SER A 445 14.28 23.16 -7.10
CA SER A 445 15.22 22.16 -6.60
C SER A 445 16.62 22.32 -7.19
N CYS A 446 16.73 22.60 -8.50
CA CYS A 446 18.01 22.89 -9.14
C CYS A 446 18.66 24.15 -8.55
N PHE A 447 17.90 25.24 -8.41
CA PHE A 447 18.40 26.50 -7.82
C PHE A 447 18.88 26.32 -6.37
N LEU A 448 18.18 25.52 -5.56
CA LEU A 448 18.59 25.19 -4.20
C LEU A 448 19.94 24.47 -4.17
N HIS A 449 20.13 23.45 -5.02
CA HIS A 449 21.41 22.75 -5.11
C HIS A 449 22.55 23.62 -5.68
N LEU A 450 22.21 24.62 -6.51
CA LEU A 450 23.14 25.62 -7.02
C LEU A 450 23.38 26.81 -6.06
N GLN A 451 22.81 26.77 -4.84
CA GLN A 451 22.92 27.83 -3.83
C GLN A 451 22.37 29.20 -4.29
N GLN A 452 21.39 29.21 -5.19
CA GLN A 452 20.72 30.42 -5.69
C GLN A 452 19.35 30.58 -5.02
N LEU A 453 19.35 30.94 -3.73
CA LEU A 453 18.14 30.97 -2.90
C LEU A 453 17.05 31.91 -3.44
N ASP A 454 17.41 33.12 -3.86
CA ASP A 454 16.45 34.10 -4.39
C ASP A 454 15.69 33.55 -5.61
N LYS A 455 16.40 32.89 -6.53
CA LYS A 455 15.77 32.28 -7.72
C LYS A 455 14.98 31.03 -7.38
N ALA A 456 15.43 30.26 -6.39
CA ALA A 456 14.65 29.13 -5.89
C ALA A 456 13.31 29.60 -5.33
N LYS A 457 13.32 30.73 -4.60
CA LYS A 457 12.14 31.37 -4.06
C LYS A 457 11.19 31.86 -5.13
N GLU A 458 11.67 32.60 -6.12
CA GLU A 458 10.86 33.04 -7.27
C GLU A 458 10.20 31.84 -7.98
N ALA A 459 10.94 30.75 -8.21
CA ALA A 459 10.41 29.56 -8.85
C ALA A 459 9.31 28.88 -8.01
N VAL A 460 9.45 28.84 -6.68
CA VAL A 460 8.43 28.25 -5.80
C VAL A 460 7.21 29.15 -5.66
N GLU A 461 7.38 30.47 -5.60
CA GLU A 461 6.27 31.42 -5.60
C GLU A 461 5.44 31.29 -6.87
N GLU A 462 6.09 31.09 -8.01
CA GLU A 462 5.40 30.82 -9.28
C GLU A 462 4.71 29.44 -9.27
N ALA A 463 5.35 28.39 -8.73
CA ALA A 463 4.69 27.09 -8.56
C ALA A 463 3.45 27.19 -7.65
N ALA A 464 3.52 27.98 -6.57
CA ALA A 464 2.44 28.20 -5.63
C ALA A 464 1.30 29.04 -6.22
N ARG A 465 1.61 30.00 -7.10
CA ARG A 465 0.60 30.77 -7.84
C ARG A 465 -0.24 29.87 -8.75
N ILE A 466 0.37 28.83 -9.33
CA ILE A 466 -0.28 27.91 -10.27
C ILE A 466 -1.02 26.78 -9.54
N ASP A 467 -0.35 26.12 -8.60
CA ASP A 467 -0.88 24.95 -7.86
C ASP A 467 -0.42 24.97 -6.40
N SER A 468 -1.09 25.80 -5.59
CA SER A 468 -0.87 25.89 -4.14
C SER A 468 -1.37 24.64 -3.39
N ALA A 469 -2.30 23.89 -3.99
CA ALA A 469 -2.94 22.71 -3.42
C ALA A 469 -2.10 21.43 -3.60
N ASN A 470 -0.83 21.58 -3.99
CA ASN A 470 0.10 20.47 -4.15
C ASN A 470 1.03 20.30 -2.95
N ILE A 471 1.13 19.08 -2.44
CA ILE A 471 1.96 18.76 -1.29
C ILE A 471 3.45 19.06 -1.53
N PHE A 472 3.96 18.82 -2.74
CA PHE A 472 5.36 19.11 -3.05
C PHE A 472 5.62 20.61 -3.23
N THR A 473 4.61 21.40 -3.60
CA THR A 473 4.73 22.86 -3.61
C THR A 473 4.89 23.38 -2.19
N GLN A 474 4.04 22.93 -1.25
CA GLN A 474 4.16 23.28 0.17
C GLN A 474 5.50 22.83 0.75
N PHE A 475 5.98 21.64 0.40
CA PHE A 475 7.28 21.16 0.84
C PHE A 475 8.46 22.00 0.30
N ASN A 476 8.38 22.49 -0.93
CA ASN A 476 9.38 23.41 -1.46
C ASN A 476 9.32 24.79 -0.77
N ILE A 477 8.13 25.30 -0.45
CA ILE A 477 7.96 26.52 0.38
C ILE A 477 8.62 26.31 1.75
N TYR A 478 8.41 25.15 2.38
CA TYR A 478 9.04 24.78 3.64
C TYR A 478 10.55 24.80 3.54
N LYS A 479 11.14 24.16 2.52
CA LYS A 479 12.60 24.16 2.30
C LYS A 479 13.19 25.56 2.21
N ILE A 480 12.54 26.45 1.47
CA ILE A 480 12.99 27.85 1.37
C ILE A 480 12.85 28.54 2.72
N ALA A 481 11.73 28.35 3.43
CA ALA A 481 11.50 28.97 4.72
C ALA A 481 12.55 28.55 5.78
N ILE A 482 13.00 27.29 5.76
CA ILE A 482 14.12 26.84 6.61
C ILE A 482 15.40 27.61 6.26
N LEU A 483 15.75 27.73 4.98
CA LEU A 483 16.95 28.45 4.54
C LEU A 483 16.88 29.97 4.82
N GLU A 484 15.68 30.56 4.80
CA GLU A 484 15.42 31.96 5.17
C GLU A 484 15.32 32.17 6.69
N ASN A 485 15.44 31.11 7.50
CA ASN A 485 15.19 31.13 8.95
C ASN A 485 13.83 31.74 9.34
N ASN A 486 12.80 31.49 8.52
CA ASN A 486 11.45 32.01 8.70
C ASN A 486 10.53 30.92 9.29
N ALA A 487 10.53 30.81 10.63
CA ALA A 487 9.78 29.81 11.36
C ALA A 487 8.25 29.88 11.15
N GLU A 488 7.69 31.08 10.97
CA GLU A 488 6.25 31.25 10.73
C GLU A 488 5.83 30.69 9.37
N LYS A 489 6.61 30.99 8.33
CA LYS A 489 6.38 30.49 6.97
C LYS A 489 6.60 28.99 6.89
N ALA A 490 7.61 28.46 7.58
CA ALA A 490 7.83 27.02 7.68
C ALA A 490 6.64 26.31 8.36
N ALA A 491 6.14 26.87 9.47
CA ALA A 491 4.97 26.33 10.16
C ALA A 491 3.69 26.40 9.30
N ALA A 492 3.50 27.48 8.53
CA ALA A 492 2.38 27.59 7.60
C ALA A 492 2.44 26.53 6.50
N ALA A 493 3.63 26.27 5.93
CA ALA A 493 3.84 25.24 4.94
C ALA A 493 3.57 23.82 5.51
N LEU A 494 4.03 23.53 6.73
CA LEU A 494 3.73 22.26 7.42
C LEU A 494 2.23 22.06 7.64
N ARG A 495 1.49 23.09 8.08
CA ARG A 495 0.03 23.03 8.18
C ARG A 495 -0.63 22.76 6.82
N GLY A 496 -0.11 23.37 5.76
CA GLY A 496 -0.54 23.10 4.39
C GLY A 496 -0.35 21.63 4.01
N ILE A 497 0.82 21.05 4.29
CA ILE A 497 1.10 19.62 4.06
C ILE A 497 0.13 18.74 4.87
N GLY A 498 -0.12 19.04 6.15
CA GLY A 498 -1.05 18.28 6.99
C GLY A 498 -2.50 18.29 6.48
N ILE A 499 -3.00 19.46 6.04
CA ILE A 499 -4.35 19.57 5.45
C ILE A 499 -4.44 18.75 4.16
N LEU A 500 -3.42 18.84 3.29
CA LEU A 500 -3.37 18.10 2.03
C LEU A 500 -3.22 16.59 2.23
N ALA A 501 -2.58 16.15 3.31
CA ALA A 501 -2.46 14.73 3.66
C ALA A 501 -3.82 14.06 3.92
N LYS A 502 -4.82 14.83 4.37
CA LYS A 502 -6.19 14.36 4.62
C LYS A 502 -7.11 14.43 3.39
N ALA A 503 -6.68 15.10 2.32
CA ALA A 503 -7.49 15.23 1.12
C ALA A 503 -7.54 13.90 0.35
N PRO A 504 -8.71 13.45 -0.13
CA PRO A 504 -8.80 12.24 -0.93
C PRO A 504 -7.99 12.40 -2.21
N VAL A 505 -6.91 11.63 -2.36
CA VAL A 505 -6.10 11.59 -3.58
C VAL A 505 -6.99 11.12 -4.74
N SER A 506 -7.10 11.96 -5.78
CA SER A 506 -7.83 11.63 -7.01
C SER A 506 -7.29 10.33 -7.61
N SER A 507 -8.12 9.56 -8.31
CA SER A 507 -7.70 8.26 -8.87
C SER A 507 -6.53 8.36 -9.85
N GLU A 508 -6.34 9.50 -10.49
CA GLU A 508 -5.24 9.74 -11.45
C GLU A 508 -3.90 9.99 -10.73
N ASP A 509 -3.92 10.65 -9.56
CA ASP A 509 -2.69 10.96 -8.80
C ASP A 509 -2.14 9.76 -8.01
N ARG A 510 -2.99 8.77 -7.68
CA ARG A 510 -2.58 7.56 -6.93
C ARG A 510 -1.52 6.72 -7.65
N LEU A 511 -1.43 6.81 -8.97
CA LEU A 511 -0.40 6.10 -9.76
C LEU A 511 1.00 6.70 -9.59
N LEU A 512 1.11 7.96 -9.12
CA LEU A 512 2.36 8.71 -9.06
C LEU A 512 2.78 9.07 -7.63
N VAL A 513 1.84 9.16 -6.70
CA VAL A 513 2.08 9.57 -5.32
C VAL A 513 1.74 8.39 -4.41
N THR A 514 2.75 7.82 -3.73
CA THR A 514 2.53 6.77 -2.75
C THR A 514 1.61 7.27 -1.64
N GLU A 515 0.72 6.42 -1.12
CA GLU A 515 -0.22 6.78 -0.03
C GLU A 515 0.50 7.42 1.18
N ASN A 516 1.80 7.12 1.34
CA ASN A 516 2.65 7.65 2.41
C ASN A 516 3.50 8.87 2.05
N ALA A 517 3.24 9.55 0.93
CA ALA A 517 4.06 10.67 0.47
C ALA A 517 4.09 11.82 1.49
N ALA A 518 2.95 12.15 2.10
CA ALA A 518 2.87 13.20 3.12
C ALA A 518 3.76 12.90 4.33
N ALA A 519 3.69 11.67 4.85
CA ALA A 519 4.45 11.27 6.02
C ALA A 519 5.96 11.22 5.72
N ASN A 520 6.34 10.78 4.52
CA ASN A 520 7.74 10.82 4.07
C ASN A 520 8.27 12.26 3.93
N LEU A 521 7.46 13.17 3.39
CA LEU A 521 7.81 14.59 3.30
C LEU A 521 7.91 15.26 4.67
N LEU A 522 7.03 14.93 5.62
CA LEU A 522 7.10 15.44 6.99
C LEU A 522 8.32 14.88 7.76
N SER A 523 8.66 13.61 7.54
CA SER A 523 9.89 13.00 8.07
C SER A 523 11.13 13.72 7.54
N LEU A 524 11.17 13.97 6.22
CA LEU A 524 12.26 14.72 5.59
C LEU A 524 12.28 16.20 6.02
N ALA A 525 11.11 16.80 6.26
CA ALA A 525 11.00 18.16 6.79
C ALA A 525 11.64 18.27 8.17
N ALA A 526 11.36 17.32 9.06
CA ALA A 526 11.99 17.24 10.37
C ALA A 526 13.51 17.08 10.28
N GLN A 527 13.99 16.19 9.39
CA GLN A 527 15.42 16.01 9.15
C GLN A 527 16.09 17.31 8.67
N ILE A 528 15.52 17.97 7.66
CA ILE A 528 16.06 19.23 7.12
C ILE A 528 16.14 20.31 8.19
N ALA A 529 15.11 20.45 9.04
CA ALA A 529 15.14 21.42 10.13
C ALA A 529 16.22 21.10 11.16
N LEU A 530 16.44 19.82 11.50
CA LEU A 530 17.52 19.41 12.40
C LEU A 530 18.91 19.67 11.81
N GLU A 531 19.11 19.41 10.52
CA GLU A 531 20.35 19.70 9.81
C GLU A 531 20.69 21.21 9.76
N HIS A 532 19.68 22.07 9.92
CA HIS A 532 19.83 23.53 9.98
C HIS A 532 19.69 24.10 11.40
N GLU A 533 19.82 23.26 12.43
CA GLU A 533 19.76 23.64 13.85
C GLU A 533 18.44 24.33 14.27
N GLN A 534 17.35 24.14 13.51
CA GLN A 534 16.02 24.70 13.80
C GLN A 534 15.15 23.69 14.54
N GLN A 535 15.50 23.43 15.80
CA GLN A 535 14.87 22.42 16.64
C GLN A 535 13.34 22.60 16.78
N GLU A 536 12.85 23.82 17.01
CA GLU A 536 11.40 24.07 17.15
C GLU A 536 10.61 23.73 15.88
N THR A 537 11.19 24.02 14.71
CA THR A 537 10.56 23.70 13.42
C THR A 537 10.56 22.19 13.17
N ALA A 538 11.62 21.49 13.59
CA ALA A 538 11.68 20.04 13.55
C ALA A 538 10.63 19.38 14.46
N ILE A 539 10.43 19.93 15.67
CA ILE A 539 9.36 19.48 16.59
C ILE A 539 8.00 19.61 15.90
N LYS A 540 7.67 20.77 15.33
CA LYS A 540 6.40 20.98 14.61
C LYS A 540 6.21 20.01 13.42
N ALA A 541 7.27 19.71 12.68
CA ALA A 541 7.22 18.75 11.58
C ALA A 541 6.92 17.32 12.08
N LEU A 542 7.54 16.90 13.19
CA LEU A 542 7.30 15.60 13.81
C LEU A 542 5.93 15.50 14.49
N GLU A 543 5.44 16.57 15.12
CA GLU A 543 4.06 16.64 15.66
C GLU A 543 3.05 16.48 14.52
N THR A 544 3.22 17.23 13.43
CA THR A 544 2.38 17.11 12.23
C THR A 544 2.44 15.69 11.65
N LEU A 545 3.61 15.04 11.64
CA LEU A 545 3.78 13.65 11.22
C LEU A 545 2.97 12.69 12.10
N CYS A 546 3.04 12.83 13.42
CA CYS A 546 2.29 11.99 14.38
C CYS A 546 0.77 12.15 14.25
N GLU A 547 0.29 13.34 13.89
CA GLU A 547 -1.12 13.63 13.69
C GLU A 547 -1.71 13.05 12.40
N HIS A 548 -0.91 12.97 11.33
CA HIS A 548 -1.39 12.67 9.98
C HIS A 548 -0.96 11.29 9.45
N SER A 549 0.06 10.66 10.04
CA SER A 549 0.50 9.33 9.62
C SER A 549 -0.40 8.23 10.19
N GLU A 550 -0.83 7.33 9.32
CA GLU A 550 -1.50 6.08 9.69
C GLU A 550 -0.50 4.94 9.97
N ASP A 551 0.76 5.11 9.56
CA ASP A 551 1.85 4.16 9.79
C ASP A 551 2.31 4.24 11.26
N VAL A 552 1.91 3.25 12.06
CA VAL A 552 2.24 3.17 13.48
C VAL A 552 3.76 3.09 13.72
N PRO A 553 4.54 2.20 13.07
CA PRO A 553 6.00 2.22 13.14
C PRO A 553 6.64 3.59 12.88
N GLN A 554 6.18 4.30 11.84
CA GLN A 554 6.69 5.64 11.52
C GLN A 554 6.32 6.64 12.62
N THR A 555 5.08 6.60 13.11
CA THR A 555 4.61 7.43 14.22
C THR A 555 5.42 7.19 15.50
N LEU A 556 5.70 5.93 15.85
CA LEU A 556 6.51 5.58 17.03
C LEU A 556 7.96 6.07 16.88
N THR A 557 8.51 6.02 15.67
CA THR A 557 9.84 6.57 15.37
C THR A 557 9.85 8.10 15.52
N ALA A 558 8.82 8.78 15.03
CA ALA A 558 8.65 10.22 15.20
C ALA A 558 8.51 10.61 16.67
N LEU A 559 7.70 9.89 17.44
CA LEU A 559 7.53 10.07 18.89
C LEU A 559 8.85 9.86 19.66
N ARG A 560 9.68 8.89 19.27
CA ARG A 560 11.03 8.74 19.85
C ARG A 560 11.91 9.96 19.59
N CYS A 561 11.87 10.52 18.40
CA CYS A 561 12.59 11.74 18.08
C CYS A 561 12.04 12.92 18.90
N LEU A 562 10.72 13.10 18.98
CA LEU A 562 10.08 14.13 19.81
C LEU A 562 10.47 14.01 21.28
N VAL A 563 10.46 12.80 21.84
CA VAL A 563 10.89 12.53 23.21
C VAL A 563 12.37 12.91 23.41
N ARG A 564 13.26 12.55 22.48
CA ARG A 564 14.68 12.92 22.56
C ARG A 564 14.87 14.44 22.50
N LEU A 565 14.14 15.13 21.63
CA LEU A 565 14.17 16.60 21.54
C LEU A 565 13.58 17.26 22.78
N ALA A 566 12.49 16.71 23.35
CA ALA A 566 11.93 17.22 24.60
C ALA A 566 12.91 17.05 25.77
N LEU A 567 13.59 15.91 25.86
CA LEU A 567 14.63 15.66 26.87
C LEU A 567 15.85 16.58 26.70
N SER A 568 16.33 16.81 25.47
CA SER A 568 17.44 17.75 25.24
C SER A 568 17.05 19.20 25.54
N THR A 569 15.78 19.56 25.33
CA THR A 569 15.27 20.88 25.73
C THR A 569 15.20 20.99 27.25
N LEU A 570 14.75 19.95 27.96
CA LEU A 570 14.69 19.89 29.42
C LEU A 570 16.05 20.07 30.09
N GLU A 571 17.15 19.62 29.47
CA GLU A 571 18.51 19.81 30.00
C GLU A 571 18.97 21.27 29.99
N ASN A 572 18.37 22.12 29.15
CA ASN A 572 18.80 23.50 28.91
C ASN A 572 17.83 24.58 29.44
N ILE A 573 16.68 24.17 29.98
CA ILE A 573 15.60 25.08 30.40
C ILE A 573 15.73 25.47 31.89
N SER A 574 15.33 26.70 32.23
CA SER A 574 15.18 27.16 33.61
C SER A 574 14.11 26.37 34.38
N GLU A 575 14.30 26.19 35.70
CA GLU A 575 13.35 25.46 36.56
C GLU A 575 11.89 25.93 36.42
N GLU A 576 11.65 27.23 36.18
CA GLU A 576 10.32 27.80 35.99
C GLU A 576 9.55 27.20 34.80
N ASN A 577 10.25 26.91 33.70
CA ASN A 577 9.66 26.38 32.46
C ASN A 577 9.73 24.84 32.38
N ARG A 578 10.46 24.21 33.30
CA ARG A 578 10.66 22.75 33.34
C ARG A 578 9.35 21.98 33.38
N ASN A 579 8.38 22.49 34.14
CA ASN A 579 7.05 21.90 34.26
C ASN A 579 6.30 21.83 32.94
N ALA A 580 6.32 22.90 32.14
CA ALA A 580 5.66 22.91 30.82
C ALA A 580 6.32 21.92 29.85
N SER A 581 7.66 21.82 29.86
CA SER A 581 8.38 20.84 29.05
C SER A 581 8.15 19.39 29.49
N LEU A 582 7.98 19.15 30.80
CA LEU A 582 7.56 17.85 31.32
C LEU A 582 6.13 17.50 30.89
N ASP A 583 5.21 18.48 30.85
CA ASP A 583 3.84 18.26 30.39
C ASP A 583 3.82 17.90 28.88
N ILE A 584 4.67 18.54 28.06
CA ILE A 584 4.88 18.18 26.66
C ILE A 584 5.41 16.75 26.52
N LEU A 585 6.46 16.39 27.30
CA LEU A 585 7.02 15.04 27.29
C LEU A 585 5.97 13.99 27.70
N LEU A 586 5.18 14.29 28.73
CA LEU A 586 4.09 13.43 29.19
C LEU A 586 3.06 13.23 28.08
N SER A 587 2.74 14.28 27.32
CA SER A 587 1.80 14.20 26.19
C SER A 587 2.30 13.25 25.10
N TYR A 588 3.58 13.33 24.71
CA TYR A 588 4.18 12.44 23.71
C TYR A 588 4.19 10.99 24.17
N LEU A 589 4.51 10.73 25.44
CA LEU A 589 4.48 9.38 25.99
C LEU A 589 3.05 8.81 26.08
N LYS A 590 2.04 9.65 26.38
CA LYS A 590 0.62 9.26 26.33
C LYS A 590 0.19 8.91 24.91
N THR A 591 0.59 9.69 23.90
CA THR A 591 0.35 9.36 22.48
C THR A 591 1.04 8.05 22.09
N ALA A 592 2.27 7.80 22.57
CA ALA A 592 2.97 6.54 22.33
C ALA A 592 2.22 5.34 22.94
N LEU A 593 1.71 5.46 24.17
CA LEU A 593 0.87 4.43 24.79
C LEU A 593 -0.38 4.14 23.95
N GLN A 594 -1.09 5.19 23.51
CA GLN A 594 -2.27 5.04 22.65
C GLN A 594 -1.93 4.31 21.34
N LYS A 595 -0.86 4.72 20.63
CA LYS A 595 -0.45 4.07 19.37
C LYS A 595 0.00 2.62 19.57
N LEU A 596 0.72 2.31 20.65
CA LEU A 596 1.12 0.93 20.98
C LEU A 596 -0.08 0.05 21.34
N SER A 597 -1.10 0.60 22.00
CA SER A 597 -2.33 -0.11 22.34
C SER A 597 -3.19 -0.44 21.11
N GLN A 598 -3.21 0.41 20.08
CA GLN A 598 -3.93 0.16 18.82
C GLN A 598 -3.37 -1.06 18.06
N VAL A 599 -2.06 -1.29 18.14
CA VAL A 599 -1.38 -2.45 17.50
C VAL A 599 -1.78 -3.78 18.16
N CYS A 600 -2.20 -3.78 19.44
CA CYS A 600 -2.58 -5.00 20.15
C CYS A 600 -3.77 -5.75 19.52
N HIS A 601 -4.57 -5.11 18.67
CA HIS A 601 -5.76 -5.71 18.07
C HIS A 601 -5.51 -6.41 16.72
N ILE A 602 -4.28 -6.42 16.20
CA ILE A 602 -3.97 -7.02 14.89
C ILE A 602 -3.20 -8.34 15.10
N PRO A 603 -3.84 -9.51 14.89
CA PRO A 603 -3.16 -10.81 14.98
C PRO A 603 -2.05 -10.90 13.92
N GLY A 604 -0.82 -11.22 14.32
CA GLY A 604 0.29 -11.50 13.40
C GLY A 604 1.37 -10.42 13.26
N GLN A 605 1.22 -9.25 13.91
CA GLN A 605 2.31 -8.25 13.96
C GLN A 605 3.34 -8.58 15.06
N ARG A 606 4.58 -8.14 14.84
CA ARG A 606 5.80 -8.39 15.65
C ARG A 606 5.60 -8.05 17.14
N ALA A 607 5.15 -9.04 17.93
CA ALA A 607 4.98 -8.89 19.37
C ALA A 607 6.30 -8.47 20.06
N GLU A 608 7.44 -8.93 19.55
CA GLU A 608 8.78 -8.55 20.00
C GLU A 608 9.06 -7.05 19.79
N GLN A 609 8.85 -6.52 18.58
CA GLN A 609 9.06 -5.10 18.27
C GLN A 609 8.19 -4.20 19.16
N ARG A 610 6.92 -4.58 19.34
CA ARG A 610 5.99 -3.87 20.24
C ARG A 610 6.51 -3.87 21.68
N SER A 611 7.03 -5.00 22.16
CA SER A 611 7.60 -5.12 23.50
C SER A 611 8.87 -4.27 23.65
N GLU A 612 9.74 -4.22 22.64
CA GLU A 612 10.93 -3.36 22.62
C GLU A 612 10.55 -1.87 22.63
N ASP A 613 9.56 -1.50 21.82
CA ASP A 613 9.04 -0.13 21.74
C ASP A 613 8.42 0.30 23.08
N ALA A 614 7.53 -0.52 23.64
CA ALA A 614 6.93 -0.29 24.95
C ALA A 614 7.98 -0.16 26.06
N ASN A 615 8.99 -1.04 26.07
CA ASN A 615 10.05 -1.00 27.06
C ASN A 615 10.91 0.28 26.95
N TRP A 616 11.14 0.79 25.74
CA TRP A 616 11.86 2.05 25.54
C TRP A 616 11.09 3.23 26.16
N PHE A 617 9.81 3.41 25.80
CA PHE A 617 8.99 4.50 26.35
C PHE A 617 8.78 4.37 27.86
N ARG A 618 8.60 3.14 28.37
CA ARG A 618 8.48 2.85 29.80
C ARG A 618 9.68 3.36 30.59
N ARG A 619 10.90 3.12 30.10
CA ARG A 619 12.13 3.57 30.74
C ARG A 619 12.25 5.09 30.75
N ILE A 620 11.82 5.76 29.68
CA ILE A 620 11.76 7.22 29.66
C ILE A 620 10.77 7.73 30.70
N ALA A 621 9.54 7.21 30.72
CA ALA A 621 8.53 7.59 31.72
C ALA A 621 9.05 7.41 33.16
N TRP A 622 9.70 6.29 33.44
CA TRP A 622 10.35 6.04 34.74
C TRP A 622 11.41 7.09 35.08
N ASN A 623 12.34 7.36 34.16
CA ASN A 623 13.40 8.34 34.37
C ASN A 623 12.86 9.76 34.54
N SER A 624 11.81 10.12 33.80
CA SER A 624 11.13 11.40 33.93
C SER A 624 10.41 11.54 35.28
N ALA A 625 9.82 10.46 35.80
CA ALA A 625 9.23 10.46 37.14
C ALA A 625 10.26 10.80 38.23
N LEU A 626 11.47 10.24 38.12
CA LEU A 626 12.57 10.51 39.06
C LEU A 626 13.06 11.97 39.02
N GLN A 627 12.82 12.69 37.93
CA GLN A 627 13.16 14.11 37.79
C GLN A 627 12.06 15.04 38.34
N CYS A 628 10.92 14.50 38.79
CA CYS A 628 9.76 15.26 39.24
C CYS A 628 9.68 15.40 40.78
N GLU A 629 10.82 15.43 41.48
CA GLU A 629 10.88 15.48 42.96
C GLU A 629 10.03 16.63 43.56
N HIS A 630 9.99 17.78 42.90
CA HIS A 630 9.24 18.96 43.36
C HIS A 630 7.78 19.01 42.85
N SER A 631 7.32 18.00 42.13
CA SER A 631 6.00 18.00 41.50
C SER A 631 5.36 16.60 41.61
N PRO A 632 4.76 16.27 42.77
CA PRO A 632 4.22 14.93 43.02
C PRO A 632 3.09 14.56 42.03
N VAL A 633 2.35 15.55 41.51
CA VAL A 633 1.36 15.36 40.43
C VAL A 633 1.99 14.73 39.18
N ARG A 634 3.09 15.30 38.68
CA ARG A 634 3.81 14.79 37.50
C ARG A 634 4.52 13.48 37.81
N MET A 635 5.12 13.37 39.00
CA MET A 635 5.75 12.13 39.44
C MET A 635 4.76 10.95 39.38
N LYS A 636 3.56 11.14 39.94
CA LYS A 636 2.46 10.16 39.88
C LYS A 636 2.14 9.80 38.43
N ASP A 637 1.92 10.79 37.57
CA ASP A 637 1.50 10.58 36.18
C ASP A 637 2.56 9.82 35.36
N PHE A 638 3.84 10.14 35.52
CA PHE A 638 4.92 9.43 34.83
C PHE A 638 5.11 8.01 35.35
N PHE A 639 4.98 7.75 36.65
CA PHE A 639 5.01 6.39 37.18
C PHE A 639 3.82 5.55 36.71
N LEU A 640 2.61 6.11 36.68
CA LEU A 640 1.43 5.43 36.12
C LEU A 640 1.61 5.14 34.63
N LEU A 641 2.17 6.08 33.87
CA LEU A 641 2.43 5.88 32.45
C LEU A 641 3.49 4.80 32.21
N SER A 642 4.54 4.77 33.04
CA SER A 642 5.53 3.70 33.03
C SER A 642 4.89 2.34 33.34
N PHE A 643 4.00 2.28 34.33
CA PHE A 643 3.21 1.08 34.61
C PHE A 643 2.36 0.65 33.41
N GLN A 644 1.57 1.55 32.82
CA GLN A 644 0.71 1.22 31.67
C GLN A 644 1.52 0.73 30.45
N LEU A 645 2.64 1.38 30.14
CA LEU A 645 3.53 0.94 29.06
C LEU A 645 4.15 -0.43 29.36
N SER A 646 4.45 -0.74 30.63
CA SER A 646 4.99 -2.04 31.02
C SER A 646 4.02 -3.20 30.82
N GLN A 647 2.71 -2.95 30.84
CA GLN A 647 1.69 -3.97 30.54
C GLN A 647 1.72 -4.42 29.08
N LEU A 648 2.34 -3.62 28.20
CA LEU A 648 2.56 -3.96 26.79
C LEU A 648 3.88 -4.70 26.55
N CYS A 649 4.76 -4.81 27.55
CA CYS A 649 5.97 -5.62 27.46
C CYS A 649 5.67 -7.11 27.62
N ALA A 650 6.55 -7.97 27.10
CA ALA A 650 6.52 -9.39 27.45
C ALA A 650 6.68 -9.55 28.98
N PRO A 651 5.82 -10.35 29.64
CA PRO A 651 5.88 -10.50 31.09
C PRO A 651 7.13 -11.28 31.47
N ASP A 652 8.07 -10.59 32.10
CA ASP A 652 9.21 -11.19 32.79
C ASP A 652 9.28 -10.68 34.24
N ARG A 653 10.13 -11.31 35.05
CA ARG A 653 10.27 -10.94 36.47
C ARG A 653 10.75 -9.49 36.66
N ALA A 654 11.55 -8.95 35.73
CA ALA A 654 12.06 -7.59 35.81
C ALA A 654 10.97 -6.56 35.50
N VAL A 655 10.10 -6.84 34.53
CA VAL A 655 8.91 -6.06 34.19
C VAL A 655 7.91 -6.07 35.34
N LEU A 656 7.64 -7.23 35.93
CA LEU A 656 6.76 -7.34 37.11
C LEU A 656 7.31 -6.55 38.31
N MET A 657 8.61 -6.66 38.59
CA MET A 657 9.26 -5.84 39.63
C MET A 657 9.19 -4.34 39.31
N GLY A 658 9.34 -3.97 38.03
CA GLY A 658 9.12 -2.61 37.55
C GLY A 658 7.69 -2.12 37.79
N GLN A 659 6.69 -2.94 37.46
CA GLN A 659 5.26 -2.64 37.68
C GLN A 659 4.95 -2.41 39.16
N LYS A 660 5.38 -3.35 40.01
CA LYS A 660 5.26 -3.24 41.47
C LYS A 660 5.81 -1.89 41.95
N THR A 661 7.02 -1.55 41.52
CA THR A 661 7.67 -0.32 41.97
C THR A 661 6.98 0.93 41.41
N CYS A 662 6.52 0.93 40.16
CA CYS A 662 5.77 2.05 39.58
C CYS A 662 4.47 2.32 40.36
N LEU A 663 3.69 1.28 40.66
CA LEU A 663 2.44 1.41 41.41
C LEU A 663 2.69 1.88 42.84
N LEU A 664 3.73 1.35 43.50
CA LEU A 664 4.11 1.75 44.85
C LEU A 664 4.52 3.23 44.91
N MET A 665 5.33 3.70 43.95
CA MET A 665 5.75 5.09 43.87
C MET A 665 4.61 6.02 43.47
N SER A 666 3.72 5.57 42.57
CA SER A 666 2.50 6.31 42.21
C SER A 666 1.56 6.47 43.41
N ALA A 667 1.38 5.43 44.22
CA ALA A 667 0.57 5.49 45.43
C ALA A 667 1.19 6.46 46.46
N ALA A 668 2.50 6.40 46.66
CA ALA A 668 3.21 7.33 47.54
C ALA A 668 3.05 8.80 47.08
N ALA A 669 3.27 9.08 45.80
CA ALA A 669 3.08 10.41 45.23
C ALA A 669 1.63 10.89 45.33
N SER A 670 0.65 9.99 45.15
CA SER A 670 -0.77 10.32 45.29
C SER A 670 -1.14 10.72 46.72
N LEU A 671 -0.62 9.99 47.71
CA LEU A 671 -0.81 10.33 49.12
C LEU A 671 -0.15 11.68 49.48
N GLU A 672 1.04 11.96 48.94
CA GLU A 672 1.70 13.26 49.12
C GLU A 672 0.90 14.44 48.54
N ILE A 673 0.27 14.26 47.38
CA ILE A 673 -0.67 15.26 46.81
C ILE A 673 -1.84 15.50 47.78
N CYS A 674 -2.40 14.43 48.36
CA CYS A 674 -3.50 14.53 49.32
C CYS A 674 -3.10 15.19 50.64
N ARG A 675 -1.82 15.15 51.04
CA ARG A 675 -1.31 15.85 52.23
C ARG A 675 -1.08 17.34 52.01
N SER A 676 -0.80 17.74 50.77
CA SER A 676 -0.41 19.12 50.42
C SER A 676 -1.57 19.99 49.93
N SER A 677 -2.72 19.40 49.62
CA SER A 677 -3.89 20.12 49.11
C SER A 677 -5.02 20.18 50.15
N ASP A 678 -5.78 21.28 50.13
CA ASP A 678 -7.01 21.38 50.92
C ASP A 678 -8.06 20.39 50.39
N HIS A 679 -8.85 19.81 51.32
CA HIS A 679 -9.86 18.81 51.00
C HIS A 679 -10.83 19.27 49.91
N THR A 680 -10.74 18.62 48.75
CA THR A 680 -11.55 18.87 47.55
C THR A 680 -12.12 17.56 47.04
N GLU A 681 -13.24 17.59 46.29
CA GLU A 681 -13.82 16.39 45.67
C GLU A 681 -12.79 15.59 44.83
N GLN A 682 -11.82 16.29 44.24
CA GLN A 682 -10.70 15.71 43.50
C GLN A 682 -9.82 14.78 44.35
N GLN A 683 -9.72 15.01 45.67
CA GLN A 683 -8.98 14.13 46.56
C GLN A 683 -9.69 12.79 46.76
N THR A 684 -11.01 12.78 46.85
CA THR A 684 -11.78 11.52 47.00
C THR A 684 -11.55 10.61 45.79
N GLU A 685 -11.57 11.17 44.58
CA GLU A 685 -11.27 10.43 43.36
C GLU A 685 -9.81 9.93 43.35
N LEU A 686 -8.85 10.80 43.70
CA LEU A 686 -7.43 10.45 43.75
C LEU A 686 -7.14 9.34 44.75
N LEU A 687 -7.75 9.39 45.94
CA LEU A 687 -7.61 8.36 46.97
C LEU A 687 -8.25 7.04 46.54
N THR A 688 -9.38 7.10 45.84
CA THR A 688 -10.05 5.90 45.29
C THR A 688 -9.16 5.23 44.24
N GLN A 689 -8.61 6.00 43.29
CA GLN A 689 -7.63 5.50 42.31
C GLN A 689 -6.36 4.96 42.98
N THR A 690 -5.92 5.58 44.08
CA THR A 690 -4.78 5.11 44.87
C THR A 690 -5.05 3.73 45.46
N LEU A 691 -6.24 3.47 45.99
CA LEU A 691 -6.63 2.14 46.49
C LEU A 691 -6.65 1.09 45.39
N GLU A 692 -7.10 1.43 44.18
CA GLU A 692 -7.06 0.54 43.02
C GLU A 692 -5.60 0.21 42.63
N ASN A 693 -4.72 1.21 42.59
CA ASN A 693 -3.30 1.02 42.31
C ASN A 693 -2.60 0.14 43.37
N ILE A 694 -2.96 0.32 44.64
CA ILE A 694 -2.47 -0.51 45.74
C ILE A 694 -2.93 -1.95 45.56
N GLN A 695 -4.20 -2.17 45.19
CA GLN A 695 -4.74 -3.51 44.96
C GLN A 695 -4.05 -4.21 43.78
N LEU A 696 -3.85 -3.51 42.66
CA LEU A 696 -3.07 -4.02 41.53
C LEU A 696 -1.63 -4.34 41.94
N CYS A 697 -1.01 -3.50 42.77
CA CYS A 697 0.34 -3.75 43.27
C CYS A 697 0.39 -5.00 44.15
N LYS A 698 -0.63 -5.26 44.97
CA LYS A 698 -0.75 -6.49 45.77
C LYS A 698 -0.82 -7.73 44.88
N GLU A 699 -1.61 -7.71 43.81
CA GLU A 699 -1.75 -8.82 42.87
C GLU A 699 -0.46 -9.14 42.11
N ILE A 700 0.26 -8.09 41.70
CA ILE A 700 1.58 -8.24 41.07
C ILE A 700 2.58 -8.76 42.08
N TRP A 701 2.56 -8.25 43.31
CA TRP A 701 3.45 -8.68 44.37
C TRP A 701 3.23 -10.14 44.77
N THR A 702 1.98 -10.61 44.87
CA THR A 702 1.68 -12.04 45.12
C THR A 702 2.21 -12.92 44.00
N THR A 703 2.01 -12.52 42.73
CA THR A 703 2.58 -13.21 41.56
C THR A 703 4.10 -13.30 41.66
N ILE A 704 4.77 -12.20 42.00
CA ILE A 704 6.23 -12.21 42.17
C ILE A 704 6.66 -13.10 43.34
N LYS A 705 5.96 -13.07 44.49
CA LYS A 705 6.27 -13.92 45.66
C LYS A 705 6.21 -15.40 45.31
N THR A 706 5.24 -15.84 44.50
CA THR A 706 5.16 -17.24 44.03
C THR A 706 6.38 -17.68 43.18
N SER A 707 7.15 -16.73 42.64
CA SER A 707 8.38 -16.98 41.85
C SER A 707 9.67 -17.06 42.69
N GLY A 708 9.58 -17.00 44.04
CA GLY A 708 10.71 -17.21 44.95
C GLY A 708 11.49 -15.94 45.30
N ILE A 709 10.86 -15.00 46.01
CA ILE A 709 11.54 -13.87 46.67
C ILE A 709 11.69 -14.13 48.17
N SER A 710 12.84 -13.73 48.73
CA SER A 710 13.16 -13.80 50.16
C SER A 710 12.40 -12.75 50.98
N SER A 711 12.13 -13.10 52.24
CA SER A 711 11.27 -12.41 53.22
C SER A 711 11.73 -11.02 53.71
N GLN A 712 12.66 -10.34 53.03
CA GLN A 712 13.22 -9.05 53.47
C GLN A 712 12.65 -7.81 52.76
N ASP A 713 11.81 -7.97 51.73
CA ASP A 713 11.23 -6.84 51.02
C ASP A 713 10.12 -6.17 51.86
N LYS A 714 10.21 -4.86 52.10
CA LYS A 714 9.25 -4.06 52.89
C LYS A 714 7.94 -3.74 52.15
N THR A 715 7.73 -4.30 50.96
CA THR A 715 6.55 -4.00 50.13
C THR A 715 5.23 -4.29 50.84
N ASP A 716 5.11 -5.40 51.56
CA ASP A 716 3.87 -5.73 52.29
C ASP A 716 3.54 -4.66 53.34
N SER A 717 4.54 -4.22 54.11
CA SER A 717 4.39 -3.14 55.11
C SER A 717 4.02 -1.80 54.48
N LEU A 718 4.65 -1.42 53.36
CA LEU A 718 4.37 -0.16 52.67
C LEU A 718 2.97 -0.15 52.05
N LEU A 719 2.54 -1.26 51.42
CA LEU A 719 1.20 -1.37 50.85
C LEU A 719 0.11 -1.24 51.91
N LEU A 720 0.28 -1.91 53.05
CA LEU A 720 -0.65 -1.79 54.18
C LEU A 720 -0.66 -0.37 54.76
N LEU A 721 0.49 0.28 54.86
CA LEU A 721 0.59 1.66 55.32
C LEU A 721 -0.16 2.64 54.40
N TYR A 722 0.08 2.56 53.10
CA TYR A 722 -0.57 3.42 52.10
C TYR A 722 -2.07 3.15 52.02
N GLU A 723 -2.47 1.89 52.15
CA GLU A 723 -3.87 1.50 52.18
C GLU A 723 -4.58 2.02 53.43
N PHE A 724 -3.92 1.95 54.60
CA PHE A 724 -4.44 2.50 55.84
C PHE A 724 -4.65 4.01 55.72
N GLU A 725 -3.66 4.75 55.23
CA GLU A 725 -3.78 6.21 55.02
C GLU A 725 -4.92 6.55 54.06
N ALA A 726 -4.99 5.90 52.90
CA ALA A 726 -6.02 6.19 51.91
C ALA A 726 -7.43 5.90 52.43
N ARG A 727 -7.62 4.75 53.10
CA ARG A 727 -8.92 4.39 53.70
C ARG A 727 -9.32 5.30 54.86
N ALA A 728 -8.34 5.71 55.68
CA ALA A 728 -8.59 6.62 56.79
C ALA A 728 -9.07 7.98 56.28
N LYS A 729 -8.43 8.53 55.24
CA LYS A 729 -8.84 9.80 54.62
C LYS A 729 -10.17 9.71 53.84
N LEU A 730 -10.57 8.52 53.41
CA LEU A 730 -11.87 8.26 52.73
C LEU A 730 -13.02 7.94 53.69
N ASN A 731 -12.77 7.84 54.99
CA ASN A 731 -13.72 7.30 55.97
C ASN A 731 -14.25 5.89 55.62
N ASP A 732 -13.40 5.03 55.06
CA ASP A 732 -13.79 3.68 54.62
C ASP A 732 -14.05 2.75 55.83
N PRO A 733 -15.22 2.09 55.92
CA PRO A 733 -15.54 1.17 57.02
C PRO A 733 -14.58 -0.04 57.13
N LYS A 734 -13.81 -0.36 56.08
CA LYS A 734 -12.81 -1.44 56.09
C LYS A 734 -11.50 -1.05 56.77
N LEU A 735 -11.35 0.17 57.27
CA LEU A 735 -10.09 0.63 57.87
C LEU A 735 -9.57 -0.30 58.99
N GLU A 736 -10.45 -0.81 59.86
CA GLU A 736 -10.04 -1.71 60.94
C GLU A 736 -9.43 -3.02 60.42
N THR A 737 -9.95 -3.55 59.31
CA THR A 737 -9.42 -4.79 58.69
C THR A 737 -7.98 -4.62 58.19
N VAL A 738 -7.59 -3.39 57.81
CA VAL A 738 -6.20 -3.11 57.39
C VAL A 738 -5.27 -3.16 58.60
N LEU A 739 -5.68 -2.61 59.74
CA LEU A 739 -4.91 -2.73 60.97
C LEU A 739 -4.77 -4.19 61.39
N GLU A 740 -5.83 -4.99 61.28
CA GLU A 740 -5.76 -6.44 61.54
C GLU A 740 -4.73 -7.12 60.61
N SER A 741 -4.72 -6.82 59.32
CA SER A 741 -3.71 -7.33 58.39
C SER A 741 -2.28 -6.90 58.74
N VAL A 742 -2.08 -5.71 59.31
CA VAL A 742 -0.76 -5.28 59.82
C VAL A 742 -0.32 -6.15 61.00
N LEU A 743 -1.26 -6.56 61.85
CA LEU A 743 -0.99 -7.41 63.01
C LEU A 743 -0.73 -8.88 62.64
N GLU A 744 -1.04 -9.29 61.42
CA GLU A 744 -0.76 -10.62 60.87
C GLU A 744 0.61 -10.72 60.20
N LEU A 745 1.38 -9.63 60.11
CA LEU A 745 2.74 -9.66 59.55
C LEU A 745 3.71 -10.45 60.46
N ASP A 746 4.53 -11.33 59.87
CA ASP A 746 5.49 -12.15 60.62
C ASP A 746 6.48 -11.34 61.49
N ASN A 747 6.85 -10.14 61.03
CA ASN A 747 7.80 -9.24 61.69
C ASN A 747 7.26 -7.80 61.72
N ILE A 748 6.35 -7.52 62.66
CA ILE A 748 5.76 -6.19 62.82
C ILE A 748 6.82 -5.19 63.32
N GLU A 749 7.18 -4.22 62.47
CA GLU A 749 8.05 -3.12 62.87
C GLU A 749 7.28 -2.17 63.81
N THR A 750 7.82 -1.87 64.99
CA THR A 750 7.18 -0.93 65.94
C THR A 750 6.93 0.43 65.32
N LYS A 751 7.86 0.88 64.45
CA LYS A 751 7.72 2.13 63.71
C LYS A 751 6.50 2.16 62.79
N LEU A 752 6.10 1.02 62.21
CA LEU A 752 4.90 0.92 61.36
C LEU A 752 3.64 1.23 62.17
N LEU A 753 3.51 0.64 63.36
CA LEU A 753 2.38 0.87 64.27
C LEU A 753 2.33 2.33 64.75
N GLU A 754 3.49 2.93 65.04
CA GLU A 754 3.57 4.35 65.41
C GLU A 754 3.07 5.25 64.28
N VAL A 755 3.44 4.98 63.02
CA VAL A 755 2.97 5.77 61.88
C VAL A 755 1.47 5.55 61.66
N ILE A 756 0.97 4.32 61.76
CA ILE A 756 -0.47 4.03 61.70
C ILE A 756 -1.24 4.81 62.76
N ALA A 757 -0.72 4.89 63.99
CA ALA A 757 -1.33 5.68 65.06
C ALA A 757 -1.43 7.16 64.70
N VAL A 758 -0.39 7.73 64.07
CA VAL A 758 -0.40 9.12 63.57
C VAL A 758 -1.43 9.29 62.45
N LEU A 759 -1.42 8.41 61.45
CA LEU A 759 -2.34 8.46 60.31
C LEU A 759 -3.81 8.31 60.73
N ALA A 760 -4.09 7.52 61.77
CA ALA A 760 -5.43 7.36 62.32
C ALA A 760 -6.01 8.67 62.89
N MET A 761 -5.15 9.63 63.23
CA MET A 761 -5.52 10.93 63.80
C MET A 761 -5.23 12.11 62.86
N GLU A 762 -4.70 11.85 61.66
CA GLU A 762 -4.34 12.89 60.69
C GLU A 762 -5.58 13.35 59.91
N PRO A 763 -5.97 14.64 59.96
CA PRO A 763 -7.14 15.15 59.23
C PRO A 763 -7.15 14.73 57.74
N PRO A 764 -8.31 14.30 57.21
CA PRO A 764 -9.65 14.32 57.80
C PRO A 764 -9.95 13.08 58.66
N ALA A 765 -8.98 12.15 58.81
CA ALA A 765 -9.15 10.95 59.60
C ALA A 765 -9.18 11.29 61.09
N HIS A 766 -10.10 10.65 61.80
CA HIS A 766 -10.21 10.76 63.25
C HIS A 766 -10.71 9.45 63.86
N TYR A 767 -9.77 8.55 64.11
CA TYR A 767 -10.01 7.21 64.65
C TYR A 767 -9.24 6.97 65.96
N PRO A 768 -9.62 7.63 67.08
CA PRO A 768 -8.94 7.48 68.37
C PRO A 768 -8.85 6.04 68.85
N VAL A 769 -9.87 5.22 68.58
CA VAL A 769 -9.89 3.79 68.97
C VAL A 769 -8.77 3.01 68.28
N LEU A 770 -8.60 3.20 66.97
CA LEU A 770 -7.54 2.54 66.19
C LEU A 770 -6.16 3.08 66.56
N CYS A 771 -6.05 4.39 66.79
CA CYS A 771 -4.84 5.02 67.29
C CYS A 771 -4.39 4.38 68.63
N LYS A 772 -5.30 4.29 69.60
CA LYS A 772 -5.02 3.64 70.89
C LYS A 772 -4.65 2.16 70.72
N LYS A 773 -5.35 1.42 69.85
CA LYS A 773 -5.05 0.00 69.55
C LYS A 773 -3.63 -0.16 69.02
N ALA A 774 -3.22 0.66 68.04
CA ALA A 774 -1.87 0.63 67.48
C ALA A 774 -0.79 1.01 68.51
N LEU A 775 -1.01 2.07 69.30
CA LEU A 775 -0.07 2.53 70.33
C LEU A 775 0.11 1.51 71.47
N LYS A 776 -0.96 0.87 71.95
CA LYS A 776 -0.87 -0.20 72.96
C LYS A 776 0.01 -1.35 72.48
N ILE A 777 -0.16 -1.76 71.22
CA ILE A 777 0.61 -2.85 70.63
C ILE A 777 2.07 -2.40 70.45
N ALA A 778 2.32 -1.20 69.93
CA ALA A 778 3.66 -0.64 69.80
C ALA A 778 4.40 -0.57 71.14
N LEU A 779 3.74 -0.09 72.20
CA LEU A 779 4.26 -0.06 73.56
C LEU A 779 4.62 -1.46 74.06
N SER A 780 3.73 -2.44 73.86
CA SER A 780 3.97 -3.83 74.25
C SER A 780 5.18 -4.46 73.52
N LEU A 781 5.41 -4.07 72.26
CA LEU A 781 6.53 -4.55 71.46
C LEU A 781 7.85 -3.88 71.86
N HIS A 782 7.86 -2.56 72.09
CA HIS A 782 9.03 -1.84 72.61
C HIS A 782 9.51 -2.42 73.95
N ARG A 783 8.58 -2.78 74.85
CA ARG A 783 8.90 -3.42 76.14
C ARG A 783 9.49 -4.83 76.01
N LYS A 784 9.23 -5.53 74.91
CA LYS A 784 9.74 -6.89 74.65
C LYS A 784 11.11 -6.88 73.98
N GLN A 785 11.62 -5.72 73.56
CA GLN A 785 12.92 -5.62 72.91
C GLN A 785 14.06 -5.92 73.92
N PRO A 786 15.21 -6.45 73.46
CA PRO A 786 16.35 -6.75 74.32
C PRO A 786 16.90 -5.52 75.07
N GLN A 787 16.77 -4.35 74.45
CA GLN A 787 17.02 -3.04 75.05
C GLN A 787 15.75 -2.22 74.89
N VAL A 788 15.12 -1.87 76.00
CA VAL A 788 13.86 -1.11 76.00
C VAL A 788 14.18 0.35 75.65
N ASP A 789 13.63 0.83 74.53
CA ASP A 789 13.67 2.25 74.17
C ASP A 789 12.68 3.03 75.06
N LEU A 790 13.20 3.56 76.18
CA LEU A 790 12.41 4.31 77.17
C LEU A 790 11.76 5.55 76.56
N MET A 791 12.42 6.23 75.62
CA MET A 791 11.86 7.41 74.96
C MET A 791 10.67 7.05 74.08
N ARG A 792 10.73 5.94 73.34
CA ARG A 792 9.59 5.47 72.54
C ARG A 792 8.43 4.99 73.42
N CYS A 793 8.71 4.28 74.51
CA CYS A 793 7.69 3.88 75.46
C CYS A 793 6.99 5.11 76.07
N SER A 794 7.78 6.10 76.48
CA SER A 794 7.29 7.38 77.00
C SER A 794 6.37 8.09 76.00
N ASN A 795 6.80 8.24 74.74
CA ASN A 795 5.99 8.87 73.69
C ASN A 795 4.66 8.12 73.43
N CYS A 796 4.67 6.78 73.47
CA CYS A 796 3.46 5.98 73.33
C CYS A 796 2.49 6.23 74.49
N LEU A 797 3.00 6.24 75.73
CA LEU A 797 2.20 6.50 76.92
C LEU A 797 1.67 7.92 76.96
N HIS A 798 2.49 8.93 76.63
CA HIS A 798 2.07 10.31 76.49
C HIS A 798 0.86 10.42 75.55
N SER A 799 0.98 9.82 74.36
CA SER A 799 -0.08 9.83 73.35
C SER A 799 -1.33 9.10 73.83
N LEU A 800 -1.19 7.92 74.47
CA LEU A 800 -2.30 7.16 75.04
C LEU A 800 -3.04 7.94 76.15
N ILE A 801 -2.29 8.59 77.05
CA ILE A 801 -2.84 9.41 78.13
C ILE A 801 -3.54 10.64 77.55
N GLN A 802 -2.90 11.35 76.63
CA GLN A 802 -3.49 12.53 75.99
C GLN A 802 -4.78 12.20 75.24
N LEU A 803 -4.87 11.04 74.57
CA LEU A 803 -6.05 10.60 73.84
C LEU A 803 -7.19 10.11 74.73
N SER A 804 -6.89 9.61 75.93
CA SER A 804 -7.90 9.06 76.86
C SER A 804 -8.28 10.02 77.99
N LEU A 805 -7.51 11.08 78.29
CA LEU A 805 -7.86 12.03 79.34
C LEU A 805 -9.13 12.84 78.98
N PRO A 806 -10.08 13.02 79.92
CA PRO A 806 -11.26 13.84 79.68
C PRO A 806 -10.86 15.33 79.57
N ASN A 807 -11.30 16.00 78.50
CA ASN A 807 -11.05 17.43 78.27
C ASN A 807 -12.02 18.34 79.03
N GLY A 808 -13.05 17.78 79.65
CA GLY A 808 -14.03 18.52 80.41
C GLY A 808 -15.00 17.62 81.17
N VAL A 809 -15.91 18.25 81.91
CA VAL A 809 -16.88 17.60 82.79
C VAL A 809 -17.72 16.54 82.07
N SER A 810 -18.09 16.77 80.81
CA SER A 810 -18.94 15.88 80.02
C SER A 810 -18.28 14.57 79.60
N GLU A 811 -16.96 14.48 79.63
CA GLU A 811 -16.20 13.31 79.17
C GLU A 811 -15.77 12.38 80.31
N VAL A 812 -16.07 12.75 81.55
CA VAL A 812 -15.67 11.97 82.73
C VAL A 812 -16.52 10.71 82.85
N GLN A 813 -15.94 9.56 82.54
CA GLN A 813 -16.56 8.24 82.69
C GLN A 813 -15.65 7.30 83.50
N PRO A 814 -16.19 6.46 84.40
CA PRO A 814 -15.39 5.56 85.24
C PRO A 814 -14.47 4.63 84.45
N CYS A 815 -14.97 4.05 83.35
CA CYS A 815 -14.19 3.15 82.49
C CYS A 815 -13.01 3.85 81.80
N VAL A 816 -13.17 5.12 81.44
CA VAL A 816 -12.11 5.94 80.83
C VAL A 816 -11.04 6.27 81.88
N LEU A 817 -11.45 6.66 83.09
CA LEU A 817 -10.51 6.93 84.17
C LEU A 817 -9.71 5.68 84.57
N GLU A 818 -10.34 4.51 84.58
CA GLU A 818 -9.66 3.24 84.87
C GLU A 818 -8.63 2.88 83.77
N GLU A 819 -8.98 3.08 82.49
CA GLU A 819 -8.04 2.90 81.38
C GLU A 819 -6.83 3.84 81.52
N VAL A 820 -7.07 5.14 81.77
CA VAL A 820 -6.00 6.14 81.90
C VAL A 820 -5.14 5.85 83.12
N TRP A 821 -5.74 5.44 84.23
CA TRP A 821 -5.02 5.06 85.44
C TRP A 821 -3.99 3.96 85.16
N GLY A 822 -4.37 2.94 84.38
CA GLY A 822 -3.44 1.89 83.96
C GLY A 822 -2.22 2.41 83.19
N TYR A 823 -2.38 3.42 82.33
CA TYR A 823 -1.24 4.05 81.65
C TYR A 823 -0.34 4.84 82.60
N TYR A 824 -0.91 5.51 83.60
CA TYR A 824 -0.13 6.20 84.62
C TYR A 824 0.68 5.25 85.49
N GLU A 825 0.10 4.10 85.86
CA GLU A 825 0.84 3.04 86.56
C GLU A 825 1.99 2.50 85.70
N GLU A 826 1.76 2.32 84.40
CA GLU A 826 2.80 1.89 83.46
C GLU A 826 3.91 2.95 83.31
N ALA A 827 3.55 4.23 83.24
CA ALA A 827 4.49 5.35 83.20
C ALA A 827 5.33 5.42 84.49
N LEU A 828 4.71 5.31 85.67
CA LEU A 828 5.42 5.24 86.94
C LEU A 828 6.37 4.06 87.00
N SER A 829 5.93 2.88 86.54
CA SER A 829 6.77 1.69 86.48
C SER A 829 7.99 1.92 85.59
N LEU A 830 7.83 2.53 84.41
CA LEU A 830 8.94 2.81 83.51
C LEU A 830 9.94 3.80 84.11
N ILE A 831 9.45 4.92 84.65
CA ILE A 831 10.28 5.94 85.30
C ILE A 831 11.03 5.35 86.49
N ALA A 832 10.39 4.52 87.31
CA ALA A 832 11.02 3.87 88.46
C ALA A 832 12.13 2.87 88.06
N THR A 833 12.05 2.29 86.86
CA THR A 833 13.04 1.32 86.33
C THR A 833 14.11 1.95 85.44
N ALA A 834 13.97 3.23 85.08
CA ALA A 834 14.92 3.91 84.21
C ALA A 834 16.30 4.00 84.87
N THR A 835 17.33 3.52 84.19
CA THR A 835 18.74 3.60 84.64
C THR A 835 19.41 4.91 84.26
N GLU A 836 18.78 5.68 83.36
CA GLU A 836 19.24 6.96 82.84
C GLU A 836 18.25 8.08 83.20
N ASP A 837 18.70 9.33 83.15
CA ASP A 837 17.86 10.49 83.43
C ASP A 837 16.66 10.56 82.48
N PHE A 838 15.47 10.29 83.00
CA PHE A 838 14.22 10.42 82.27
C PHE A 838 13.88 11.91 82.06
N PRO A 839 13.29 12.32 80.91
CA PRO A 839 13.04 13.73 80.65
C PRO A 839 12.19 14.42 81.73
N GLU A 840 12.80 15.37 82.45
CA GLU A 840 12.16 16.04 83.60
C GLU A 840 10.85 16.77 83.22
N LEU A 841 10.78 17.32 82.00
CA LEU A 841 9.56 17.97 81.46
C LEU A 841 8.40 16.99 81.25
N GLU A 842 8.69 15.73 80.92
CA GLU A 842 7.68 14.71 80.70
C GLU A 842 7.07 14.25 82.03
N ILE A 843 7.91 14.08 83.06
CA ILE A 843 7.48 13.78 84.42
C ILE A 843 6.59 14.92 84.94
N LEU A 844 7.00 16.17 84.69
CA LEU A 844 6.22 17.34 85.06
C LEU A 844 4.85 17.36 84.35
N TRP A 845 4.80 16.99 83.07
CA TRP A 845 3.55 16.90 82.31
C TRP A 845 2.61 15.84 82.91
N LEU A 846 3.11 14.63 83.19
CA LEU A 846 2.35 13.55 83.82
C LEU A 846 1.76 14.00 85.16
N LEU A 847 2.59 14.57 86.03
CA LEU A 847 2.21 15.11 87.32
C LEU A 847 1.10 16.17 87.18
N THR A 848 1.30 17.15 86.31
CA THR A 848 0.38 18.27 86.14
C THR A 848 -0.97 17.79 85.61
N ARG A 849 -0.97 16.83 84.67
CA ARG A 849 -2.18 16.26 84.11
C ARG A 849 -2.94 15.41 85.14
N ALA A 850 -2.27 14.56 85.90
CA ALA A 850 -2.90 13.77 86.96
C ALA A 850 -3.51 14.68 88.04
N TRP A 851 -2.79 15.73 88.42
CA TRP A 851 -3.27 16.74 89.36
C TRP A 851 -4.52 17.45 88.84
N ASN A 852 -4.49 17.95 87.60
CA ASN A 852 -5.63 18.63 86.99
C ASN A 852 -6.86 17.73 86.87
N THR A 853 -6.68 16.44 86.57
CA THR A 853 -7.77 15.45 86.62
C THR A 853 -8.34 15.32 88.03
N GLY A 854 -7.49 15.29 89.06
CA GLY A 854 -7.92 15.30 90.45
C GLY A 854 -8.74 16.56 90.81
N ILE A 855 -8.31 17.74 90.36
CA ILE A 855 -9.04 19.00 90.56
C ILE A 855 -10.37 19.02 89.78
N LEU A 856 -10.42 18.47 88.57
CA LEU A 856 -11.67 18.32 87.82
C LEU A 856 -12.67 17.43 88.58
N LEU A 857 -12.23 16.27 89.05
CA LEU A 857 -13.06 15.35 89.84
C LEU A 857 -13.51 15.99 91.15
N TYR A 858 -12.65 16.79 91.77
CA TYR A 858 -12.98 17.59 92.94
C TYR A 858 -14.12 18.58 92.65
N SER A 859 -14.08 19.27 91.50
CA SER A 859 -15.14 20.19 91.07
C SER A 859 -16.48 19.50 90.78
N LEU A 860 -16.44 18.18 90.51
CA LEU A 860 -17.61 17.32 90.29
C LEU A 860 -18.12 16.62 91.56
N ALA A 861 -17.60 17.00 92.72
CA ALA A 861 -17.89 16.37 94.01
C ALA A 861 -17.57 14.86 94.06
N GLN A 862 -16.73 14.35 93.15
CA GLN A 862 -16.16 13.00 93.17
C GLN A 862 -14.92 12.98 94.05
N TYR A 863 -15.18 13.18 95.32
CA TYR A 863 -14.20 13.43 96.36
C TYR A 863 -13.18 12.29 96.54
N PRO A 864 -13.57 11.01 96.70
CA PRO A 864 -12.61 9.91 96.81
C PRO A 864 -11.71 9.77 95.58
N GLU A 865 -12.26 9.93 94.39
CA GLU A 865 -11.53 9.84 93.13
C GLU A 865 -10.57 11.02 92.98
N ALA A 866 -10.99 12.23 93.34
CA ALA A 866 -10.14 13.41 93.36
C ALA A 866 -8.90 13.22 94.25
N GLU A 867 -9.08 12.65 95.44
CA GLU A 867 -7.97 12.32 96.35
C GLU A 867 -6.99 11.34 95.70
N ARG A 868 -7.50 10.27 95.06
CA ARG A 868 -6.66 9.27 94.37
C ARG A 868 -5.86 9.88 93.22
N TRP A 869 -6.47 10.72 92.39
CA TRP A 869 -5.82 11.36 91.25
C TRP A 869 -4.80 12.43 91.66
N CYS A 870 -5.12 13.25 92.67
CA CYS A 870 -4.14 14.18 93.24
C CYS A 870 -2.97 13.42 93.89
N GLY A 871 -3.24 12.33 94.61
CA GLY A 871 -2.20 11.46 95.18
C GLY A 871 -1.32 10.80 94.12
N LEU A 872 -1.90 10.40 92.98
CA LEU A 872 -1.16 9.93 91.81
C LEU A 872 -0.24 11.02 91.26
N GLY A 873 -0.72 12.26 91.11
CA GLY A 873 0.13 13.41 90.73
C GLY A 873 1.31 13.61 91.69
N MET A 874 1.06 13.54 93.00
CA MET A 874 2.11 13.63 94.04
C MET A 874 3.16 12.52 93.93
N SER A 875 2.80 11.34 93.42
CA SER A 875 3.73 10.22 93.30
C SER A 875 4.90 10.49 92.33
N PHE A 876 4.69 11.37 91.34
CA PHE A 876 5.70 11.80 90.38
C PHE A 876 6.71 12.82 90.94
N LEU A 877 6.37 13.54 92.01
CA LEU A 877 7.23 14.59 92.58
C LEU A 877 8.65 14.11 92.90
N ARG A 878 8.78 12.89 93.42
CA ARG A 878 10.08 12.30 93.80
C ARG A 878 11.03 12.06 92.61
N TYR A 879 10.50 12.11 91.39
CA TYR A 879 11.24 11.88 90.15
C TYR A 879 11.51 13.18 89.39
N LEU A 880 10.99 14.33 89.86
CA LEU A 880 11.46 15.63 89.38
C LEU A 880 12.87 15.84 89.92
N GLY A 881 13.80 16.28 89.07
CA GLY A 881 15.18 16.54 89.46
C GLY A 881 15.33 17.95 90.03
N SER A 882 15.66 18.91 89.17
CA SER A 882 15.86 20.32 89.54
C SER A 882 14.57 21.04 89.96
N LEU A 883 13.40 20.56 89.53
CA LEU A 883 12.10 21.19 89.76
C LEU A 883 11.41 20.73 91.06
N GLN A 884 11.89 19.66 91.71
CA GLN A 884 11.22 19.02 92.83
C GLN A 884 10.83 20.00 93.95
N ASP A 885 11.80 20.77 94.47
CA ASP A 885 11.58 21.66 95.62
C ASP A 885 10.52 22.73 95.34
N SER A 886 10.50 23.24 94.11
CA SER A 886 9.58 24.30 93.69
C SER A 886 8.11 23.82 93.64
N TYR A 887 7.88 22.62 93.09
CA TYR A 887 6.54 22.04 92.98
C TYR A 887 6.08 21.39 94.28
N GLN A 888 6.98 20.78 95.05
CA GLN A 888 6.65 20.14 96.33
C GLN A 888 6.02 21.14 97.30
N THR A 889 6.57 22.34 97.41
CA THR A 889 6.04 23.39 98.31
C THR A 889 4.64 23.85 97.89
N GLN A 890 4.43 24.07 96.59
CA GLN A 890 3.15 24.54 96.06
C GLN A 890 2.06 23.47 96.13
N MET A 891 2.37 22.25 95.70
CA MET A 891 1.40 21.15 95.65
C MET A 891 1.05 20.62 97.03
N ALA A 892 2.00 20.57 97.98
CA ALA A 892 1.70 20.15 99.35
C ALA A 892 0.66 21.07 100.02
N GLY A 893 0.77 22.39 99.81
CA GLY A 893 -0.19 23.36 100.33
C GLY A 893 -1.58 23.27 99.69
N LEU A 894 -1.66 23.03 98.37
CA LEU A 894 -2.93 22.82 97.70
C LEU A 894 -3.54 21.46 98.05
N TYR A 895 -2.72 20.42 98.22
CA TYR A 895 -3.17 19.07 98.58
C TYR A 895 -3.76 19.06 99.99
N SER A 896 -3.14 19.77 100.95
CA SER A 896 -3.72 19.93 102.28
C SER A 896 -5.05 20.67 102.25
N GLU A 897 -5.22 21.68 101.37
CA GLU A 897 -6.52 22.34 101.19
C GLU A 897 -7.58 21.40 100.60
N VAL A 898 -7.23 20.57 99.60
CA VAL A 898 -8.12 19.56 99.02
C VAL A 898 -8.55 18.54 100.09
N LEU A 899 -7.60 18.03 100.89
CA LEU A 899 -7.87 17.11 102.01
C LEU A 899 -8.75 17.75 103.10
N ASP A 900 -8.47 19.01 103.49
CA ASP A 900 -9.28 19.74 104.48
C ASP A 900 -10.72 19.95 104.00
N ARG A 901 -10.91 20.25 102.71
CA ARG A 901 -12.24 20.41 102.13
C ARG A 901 -12.95 19.06 101.91
N LEU A 902 -12.22 18.00 101.60
CA LEU A 902 -12.68 16.61 101.58
C LEU A 902 -13.23 16.20 102.94
N ASP A 903 -12.49 16.47 104.01
CA ASP A 903 -12.92 16.19 105.38
C ASP A 903 -14.15 17.01 105.79
N LYS A 904 -14.27 18.27 105.31
CA LYS A 904 -15.49 19.07 105.49
C LYS A 904 -16.69 18.52 104.70
N ALA A 905 -16.49 18.10 103.45
CA ALA A 905 -17.56 17.51 102.62
C ALA A 905 -18.04 16.17 103.16
N LYS A 906 -17.12 15.29 103.60
CA LYS A 906 -17.43 14.04 104.32
C LYS A 906 -18.25 14.34 105.59
N LYS A 907 -17.91 15.39 106.34
CA LYS A 907 -18.68 15.83 107.53
C LYS A 907 -20.07 16.39 107.18
N ASN A 908 -20.24 17.06 106.04
CA ASN A 908 -21.53 17.62 105.62
C ASN A 908 -22.48 16.57 105.03
N LEU A 909 -21.97 15.56 104.31
CA LEU A 909 -22.76 14.40 103.85
C LEU A 909 -23.34 13.58 105.01
N ILE A 910 -22.68 13.60 106.17
CA ILE A 910 -23.16 12.97 107.42
C ILE A 910 -24.24 13.83 108.12
N ILE A 911 -24.48 15.06 107.67
CA ILE A 911 -25.44 16.01 108.28
C ILE A 911 -26.69 16.23 107.39
N GLU A 912 -26.65 15.86 106.10
CA GLU A 912 -27.77 15.95 105.14
C GLU A 912 -28.46 14.60 104.81
N GLU A 913 -27.99 13.49 105.40
CA GLU A 913 -28.76 12.25 105.62
C GLU A 913 -29.35 12.24 107.03
#